data_AF-A0A7C6N2R1-F1
#
_entry.id   AF-A0A7C6N2R1-F1
#
_cell.length_a   1.000
_cell.length_b   1.000
_cell.length_c   1.000
_cell.angle_alpha   90.00
_cell.angle_beta   90.00
_cell.angle_gamma   90.00
#
_symmetry.space_group_name_H-M   'P 1'
#
loop_
_entity.id
_entity.type
_entity.pdbx_description
1 polymer ?
#
loop_
_entity_poly.entity_id
_entity_poly.type
_entity_poly.pdbx_seq_one_letter_code
_entity_poly.pdbx_strand_id
1 'polypeptide(L)'
;MLDMFSQYIYYLDLALLGILGLFVIGGLIAGVKKSLISFSLLILLVVGLYIGLNPICNLLLDVNAEWMGITSFREAIVSEITNNVPEISSLMIEGTAVYNLVMNITVTVMRLIVFFVGSLVIVFVIEPILRVIVKVILGVRKKKGQKKLRLLGAGVNFLKGVFILTLVFFPIGGSIGLVKELRTVIEETNEQELALMPLAEGYVTDEYQEVFDLVEAFENLRFKKIINVSKFVLGKPLDEYIFNKTLMLKHEGKKSYIVDDLKEGLKIASIYLRYSENGEFDIYQISEEDLTTIVESLKKIKTIDVILPVVVEIALNFDEVKAELEKFNINANDIINLKWAEDFDILLEIGKEVILLGEIDEDSLLELETAKVRSIINKLSSTSILQYAFPKALEYLVTLDEVKPYLGEDFTFDFDKINLTTELGILVDIYDELKVIGFKDFDFEEVLNDNDKFDAVLAIVGKVASSDLLNQALPNLADNLMKEELPESFSGIVDIEGVDLSEEINKVLNIIKGLHNLGINFDSGFEDIDLTKLNTDDVLDIIDQIFDLDLFDEKELFRALFRELKIEGADDYDFGDMDLEVEKEAIKHVVSKMVIFIKGANTTDFEDFQNIITDETNRENLLDIIASASDSKVMVEVVLKLFNSMLQDNMPEELKDIIDLSKLPTSSWRSEAEKLLDIFLDINDANLFGEGQMTITNDLAIKIMTNIFDLELIKGQEEKIFRELFKMIPVIDGFEPEYSNVDWSTEPDRILDILKAVAEIG
;
A
#
# COMPACT_ATOMS: atom_id res chain seq x y z
N MET A 1 1.78 8.10 66.13
CA MET A 1 0.98 6.89 65.83
C MET A 1 1.85 5.66 65.57
N LEU A 2 3.00 5.80 64.91
CA LEU A 2 4.01 4.75 64.68
C LEU A 2 4.38 3.88 65.91
N ASP A 3 4.63 4.47 67.09
CA ASP A 3 4.96 3.69 68.31
C ASP A 3 3.79 2.83 68.82
N MET A 4 2.55 3.31 68.70
CA MET A 4 1.37 2.50 69.06
C MET A 4 1.15 1.39 68.02
N PHE A 5 1.39 1.68 66.74
CA PHE A 5 1.23 0.73 65.65
C PHE A 5 2.23 -0.44 65.74
N SER A 6 3.50 -0.14 66.00
CA SER A 6 4.55 -1.14 66.27
C SER A 6 4.18 -2.04 67.46
N GLN A 7 3.58 -1.48 68.51
CA GLN A 7 3.06 -2.26 69.64
C GLN A 7 1.88 -3.16 69.24
N TYR A 8 0.92 -2.70 68.44
CA TYR A 8 -0.19 -3.52 67.97
C TYR A 8 0.26 -4.70 67.10
N ILE A 9 1.22 -4.48 66.19
CA ILE A 9 1.82 -5.53 65.36
C ILE A 9 2.54 -6.56 66.23
N TYR A 10 3.29 -6.11 67.24
CA TYR A 10 3.94 -7.00 68.19
C TYR A 10 2.94 -7.86 68.99
N TYR A 11 1.84 -7.26 69.46
CA TYR A 11 0.77 -8.00 70.14
C TYR A 11 0.06 -8.99 69.21
N LEU A 12 -0.15 -8.62 67.94
CA LEU A 12 -0.70 -9.51 66.93
C LEU A 12 0.24 -10.70 66.66
N ASP A 13 1.55 -10.47 66.46
CA ASP A 13 2.55 -11.54 66.27
C ASP A 13 2.58 -12.49 67.48
N LEU A 14 2.58 -11.95 68.71
CA LEU A 14 2.49 -12.74 69.93
C LEU A 14 1.19 -13.54 70.02
N ALA A 15 0.05 -12.97 69.66
CA ALA A 15 -1.23 -13.66 69.66
C ALA A 15 -1.24 -14.81 68.64
N LEU A 16 -0.72 -14.59 67.43
CA LEU A 16 -0.60 -15.62 66.39
C LEU A 16 0.34 -16.75 66.83
N LEU A 17 1.48 -16.44 67.44
CA LEU A 17 2.38 -17.43 68.02
C LEU A 17 1.73 -18.19 69.18
N GLY A 18 0.94 -17.50 70.01
CA GLY A 18 0.14 -18.10 71.07
C GLY A 18 -0.88 -19.10 70.51
N ILE A 19 -1.58 -18.74 69.45
CA ILE A 19 -2.51 -19.63 68.73
C ILE A 19 -1.76 -20.87 68.19
N LEU A 20 -0.62 -20.68 67.52
CA LEU A 20 0.20 -21.80 67.04
C LEU A 20 0.70 -22.68 68.20
N GLY A 21 1.06 -22.09 69.33
CA GLY A 21 1.40 -22.79 70.57
C GLY A 21 0.26 -23.66 71.09
N LEU A 22 -0.99 -23.17 71.06
CA LEU A 22 -2.17 -23.95 71.41
C LEU A 22 -2.38 -25.14 70.47
N PHE A 23 -2.12 -24.98 69.17
CA PHE A 23 -2.15 -26.09 68.21
C PHE A 23 -1.08 -27.15 68.51
N VAL A 24 0.15 -26.73 68.83
CA VAL A 24 1.26 -27.61 69.25
C VAL A 24 0.85 -28.41 70.49
N ILE A 25 0.32 -27.75 71.53
CA ILE A 25 -0.15 -28.40 72.77
C ILE A 25 -1.30 -29.38 72.45
N GLY A 26 -2.27 -28.97 71.63
CA GLY A 26 -3.35 -29.82 71.17
C GLY A 26 -2.85 -31.07 70.44
N GLY A 27 -1.77 -30.94 69.67
CA GLY A 27 -1.11 -32.05 68.97
C GLY A 27 -0.37 -33.01 69.91
N LEU A 28 0.29 -32.49 70.95
CA LEU A 28 0.92 -33.30 71.99
C LEU A 28 -0.11 -34.15 72.76
N ILE A 29 -1.29 -33.58 73.00
CA ILE A 29 -2.41 -34.25 73.69
C ILE A 29 -3.06 -35.31 72.77
N ALA A 30 -3.30 -34.98 71.51
CA ALA A 30 -4.00 -35.84 70.56
C ALA A 30 -3.14 -37.01 70.03
N GLY A 31 -1.86 -36.74 69.71
CA GLY A 31 -0.91 -37.65 69.05
C GLY A 31 -1.12 -37.76 67.53
N VAL A 32 -0.07 -38.18 66.78
CA VAL A 32 0.00 -38.15 65.29
C VAL A 32 -1.25 -38.59 64.59
N LYS A 33 -1.74 -39.80 64.87
CA LYS A 33 -2.85 -40.40 64.09
C LYS A 33 -4.10 -39.52 64.13
N LYS A 34 -4.42 -38.92 65.28
CA LYS A 34 -5.59 -38.06 65.44
C LYS A 34 -5.37 -36.69 64.81
N SER A 35 -4.18 -36.12 64.98
CA SER A 35 -3.80 -34.86 64.35
C SER A 35 -3.86 -34.96 62.82
N LEU A 36 -3.34 -36.06 62.25
CA LEU A 36 -3.28 -36.28 60.81
C LEU A 36 -4.67 -36.47 60.20
N ILE A 37 -5.53 -37.31 60.80
CA ILE A 37 -6.92 -37.46 60.33
C ILE A 37 -7.67 -36.12 60.37
N SER A 38 -7.53 -35.35 61.44
CA SER A 38 -8.20 -34.04 61.56
C SER A 38 -7.69 -33.04 60.54
N PHE A 39 -6.38 -33.02 60.29
CA PHE A 39 -5.81 -32.12 59.28
C PHE A 39 -6.19 -32.53 57.86
N SER A 40 -6.11 -33.82 57.53
CA SER A 40 -6.52 -34.34 56.22
C SER A 40 -8.01 -34.11 55.95
N LEU A 41 -8.88 -34.26 56.95
CA LEU A 41 -10.31 -33.92 56.83
C LEU A 41 -10.52 -32.43 56.55
N LEU A 42 -9.79 -31.56 57.25
CA LEU A 42 -9.86 -30.12 57.00
C LEU A 42 -9.43 -29.79 55.57
N ILE A 43 -8.30 -30.33 55.11
CA ILE A 43 -7.84 -30.15 53.73
C ILE A 43 -8.88 -30.65 52.74
N LEU A 44 -9.46 -31.83 52.96
CA LEU A 44 -10.47 -32.41 52.07
C LEU A 44 -11.74 -31.53 51.99
N LEU A 45 -12.18 -30.94 53.10
CA LEU A 45 -13.32 -30.01 53.11
C LEU A 45 -13.02 -28.72 52.36
N VAL A 46 -11.82 -28.14 52.57
CA VAL A 46 -11.41 -26.90 51.90
C VAL A 46 -11.20 -27.13 50.40
N VAL A 47 -10.59 -28.25 50.01
CA VAL A 47 -10.47 -28.66 48.60
C VAL A 47 -11.84 -28.93 47.99
N GLY A 48 -12.75 -29.58 48.74
CA GLY A 48 -14.14 -29.77 48.32
C GLY A 48 -14.88 -28.45 48.09
N LEU A 49 -14.71 -27.48 48.99
CA LEU A 49 -15.24 -26.13 48.83
C LEU A 49 -14.65 -25.44 47.58
N TYR A 50 -13.34 -25.55 47.36
CA TYR A 50 -12.68 -24.97 46.18
C TYR A 50 -13.21 -25.58 44.87
N ILE A 51 -13.37 -26.91 44.80
CA ILE A 51 -13.93 -27.60 43.62
C ILE A 51 -15.39 -27.20 43.40
N GLY A 52 -16.18 -27.10 44.48
CA GLY A 52 -17.58 -26.69 44.46
C GLY A 52 -17.81 -25.18 44.32
N LEU A 53 -16.76 -24.37 44.25
CA LEU A 53 -16.87 -22.92 44.36
C LEU A 53 -17.72 -22.32 43.23
N ASN A 54 -17.47 -22.73 41.98
CA ASN A 54 -18.20 -22.27 40.80
C ASN A 54 -19.71 -22.57 40.88
N PRO A 55 -20.15 -23.82 41.08
CA PRO A 55 -21.57 -24.11 41.17
C PRO A 55 -22.23 -23.44 42.38
N ILE A 56 -21.54 -23.31 43.52
CA ILE A 56 -22.08 -22.59 44.69
C ILE A 56 -22.31 -21.11 44.34
N CYS A 57 -21.33 -20.44 43.72
CA CYS A 57 -21.46 -19.05 43.30
C CYS A 57 -22.61 -18.85 42.31
N ASN A 58 -22.73 -19.71 41.29
CA ASN A 58 -23.83 -19.60 40.33
C ASN A 58 -25.20 -19.83 41.00
N LEU A 59 -25.31 -20.84 41.87
CA LEU A 59 -26.53 -21.05 42.65
C LEU A 59 -26.91 -19.82 43.46
N LEU A 60 -25.95 -19.16 44.11
CA LEU A 60 -26.20 -17.93 44.89
C LEU A 60 -26.69 -16.76 44.02
N LEU A 61 -26.21 -16.63 42.78
CA LEU A 61 -26.71 -15.59 41.86
C LEU A 61 -28.16 -15.81 41.45
N ASP A 62 -28.54 -17.06 41.30
CA ASP A 62 -29.86 -17.48 40.84
C ASP A 62 -30.84 -17.68 42.02
N VAL A 63 -30.40 -17.46 43.27
CA VAL A 63 -31.30 -17.51 44.45
C VAL A 63 -32.36 -16.43 44.31
N ASN A 64 -33.62 -16.85 44.39
CA ASN A 64 -34.73 -15.91 44.53
C ASN A 64 -34.66 -15.21 45.89
N ALA A 65 -34.51 -13.89 45.85
CA ALA A 65 -34.38 -13.03 47.02
C ALA A 65 -35.52 -12.00 47.10
N GLU A 66 -36.75 -12.44 46.82
CA GLU A 66 -37.98 -11.63 46.95
C GLU A 66 -38.09 -10.91 48.31
N TRP A 67 -37.53 -11.50 49.37
CA TRP A 67 -37.46 -10.91 50.72
C TRP A 67 -36.61 -9.63 50.81
N MET A 68 -35.75 -9.37 49.81
CA MET A 68 -35.00 -8.13 49.62
C MET A 68 -35.57 -7.26 48.49
N GLY A 69 -36.71 -7.64 47.90
CA GLY A 69 -37.33 -6.92 46.79
C GLY A 69 -36.66 -7.14 45.43
N ILE A 70 -35.81 -8.17 45.29
CA ILE A 70 -35.14 -8.55 44.04
C ILE A 70 -35.53 -9.96 43.63
N THR A 71 -35.73 -10.19 42.34
CA THR A 71 -36.06 -11.52 41.77
C THR A 71 -34.89 -12.47 41.85
N SER A 72 -33.70 -12.04 41.45
CA SER A 72 -32.42 -12.75 41.63
C SER A 72 -31.28 -11.74 41.77
N PHE A 73 -30.15 -12.17 42.37
CA PHE A 73 -28.96 -11.31 42.43
C PHE A 73 -28.41 -11.03 41.03
N ARG A 74 -28.53 -11.99 40.10
CA ARG A 74 -28.16 -11.82 38.69
C ARG A 74 -28.93 -10.67 38.04
N GLU A 75 -30.26 -10.69 38.12
CA GLU A 75 -31.12 -9.64 37.55
C GLU A 75 -30.90 -8.29 38.24
N ALA A 76 -30.67 -8.29 39.56
CA ALA A 76 -30.35 -7.07 40.30
C ALA A 76 -29.05 -6.42 39.81
N ILE A 77 -28.00 -7.19 39.55
CA ILE A 77 -26.73 -6.68 39.01
C ILE A 77 -26.90 -6.12 37.60
N VAL A 78 -27.62 -6.85 36.74
CA VAL A 78 -27.93 -6.40 35.38
C VAL A 78 -28.71 -5.08 35.40
N SER A 79 -29.73 -5.00 36.24
CA SER A 79 -30.55 -3.79 36.40
C SER A 79 -29.74 -2.63 36.96
N GLU A 80 -28.89 -2.85 37.97
CA GLU A 80 -28.09 -1.79 38.59
C GLU A 80 -27.09 -1.20 37.60
N ILE A 81 -26.40 -2.05 36.82
CA ILE A 81 -25.46 -1.58 35.79
C ILE A 81 -26.20 -0.84 34.68
N THR A 82 -27.33 -1.37 34.22
CA THR A 82 -28.17 -0.71 33.21
C THR A 82 -28.66 0.66 33.66
N ASN A 83 -29.00 0.82 34.94
CA ASN A 83 -29.46 2.09 35.49
C ASN A 83 -28.34 3.13 35.62
N ASN A 84 -27.12 2.69 35.95
CA ASN A 84 -25.97 3.59 36.14
C ASN A 84 -25.19 3.86 34.84
N VAL A 85 -25.25 2.95 33.87
CA VAL A 85 -24.60 3.06 32.56
C VAL A 85 -25.61 2.70 31.46
N PRO A 86 -26.53 3.62 31.11
CA PRO A 86 -27.60 3.35 30.14
C PRO A 86 -27.07 2.98 28.74
N GLU A 87 -25.89 3.47 28.38
CA GLU A 87 -25.22 3.27 27.08
C GLU A 87 -24.95 1.80 26.76
N ILE A 88 -24.68 0.96 27.77
CA ILE A 88 -24.43 -0.47 27.59
C ILE A 88 -25.67 -1.34 27.84
N SER A 89 -26.83 -0.73 28.08
CA SER A 89 -28.08 -1.44 28.42
C SER A 89 -28.47 -2.47 27.36
N SER A 90 -28.36 -2.11 26.08
CA SER A 90 -28.64 -3.00 24.94
C SER A 90 -27.69 -4.19 24.86
N LEU A 91 -26.51 -4.09 25.50
CA LEU A 91 -25.48 -5.12 25.54
C LEU A 91 -25.52 -5.96 26.82
N MET A 92 -26.38 -5.63 27.78
CA MET A 92 -26.56 -6.39 29.02
C MET A 92 -27.56 -7.56 28.87
N ILE A 93 -27.49 -8.25 27.73
CA ILE A 93 -28.37 -9.37 27.35
C ILE A 93 -27.56 -10.67 27.38
N GLU A 94 -28.18 -11.78 27.82
CA GLU A 94 -27.52 -13.08 27.85
C GLU A 94 -27.04 -13.50 26.44
N GLY A 95 -25.74 -13.77 26.31
CA GLY A 95 -25.09 -14.14 25.04
C GLY A 95 -24.07 -13.12 24.53
N THR A 96 -24.17 -11.85 24.94
CA THR A 96 -23.20 -10.79 24.56
C THR A 96 -21.88 -10.92 25.31
N ALA A 97 -20.80 -10.33 24.76
CA ALA A 97 -19.50 -10.31 25.43
C ALA A 97 -19.54 -9.44 26.70
N VAL A 98 -20.21 -8.28 26.65
CA VAL A 98 -20.41 -7.39 27.80
C VAL A 98 -21.07 -8.11 28.97
N TYR A 99 -22.22 -8.77 28.75
CA TYR A 99 -22.91 -9.52 29.79
C TYR A 99 -22.02 -10.63 30.38
N ASN A 100 -21.34 -11.38 29.51
CA ASN A 100 -20.45 -12.47 29.93
C ASN A 100 -19.29 -11.96 30.80
N LEU A 101 -18.68 -10.82 30.47
CA LEU A 101 -17.63 -10.22 31.28
C LEU A 101 -18.15 -9.80 32.65
N VAL A 102 -19.27 -9.06 32.70
CA VAL A 102 -19.88 -8.61 33.97
C VAL A 102 -20.20 -9.80 34.87
N MET A 103 -20.79 -10.86 34.31
CA MET A 103 -21.09 -12.08 35.06
C MET A 103 -19.82 -12.80 35.53
N ASN A 104 -18.77 -12.85 34.70
CA ASN A 104 -17.50 -13.46 35.07
C ASN A 104 -16.78 -12.69 36.18
N ILE A 105 -16.79 -11.35 36.14
CA ILE A 105 -16.25 -10.49 37.21
C ILE A 105 -17.05 -10.71 38.49
N THR A 106 -18.39 -10.67 38.39
CA THR A 106 -19.30 -10.91 39.52
C THR A 106 -19.01 -12.26 40.20
N VAL A 107 -18.94 -13.33 39.41
CA VAL A 107 -18.62 -14.67 39.92
C VAL A 107 -17.24 -14.69 40.56
N THR A 108 -16.27 -13.96 40.01
CA THR A 108 -14.89 -13.91 40.56
C THR A 108 -14.84 -13.20 41.90
N VAL A 109 -15.54 -12.08 42.08
CA VAL A 109 -15.65 -11.38 43.37
C VAL A 109 -16.37 -12.26 44.39
N MET A 110 -17.47 -12.90 44.00
CA MET A 110 -18.18 -13.84 44.87
C MET A 110 -17.34 -15.06 45.26
N ARG A 111 -16.50 -15.59 44.36
CA ARG A 111 -15.60 -16.71 44.67
C ARG A 111 -14.70 -16.37 45.86
N LEU A 112 -14.14 -15.16 45.89
CA LEU A 112 -13.34 -14.69 47.01
C LEU A 112 -14.15 -14.70 48.32
N ILE A 113 -15.34 -14.08 48.29
CA ILE A 113 -16.22 -13.96 49.47
C ILE A 113 -16.69 -15.34 49.96
N VAL A 114 -17.22 -16.17 49.07
CA VAL A 114 -17.74 -17.52 49.37
C VAL A 114 -16.62 -18.43 49.84
N PHE A 115 -15.43 -18.37 49.24
CA PHE A 115 -14.31 -19.17 49.68
C PHE A 115 -13.81 -18.72 51.06
N PHE A 116 -13.75 -17.42 51.33
CA PHE A 116 -13.37 -16.89 52.63
C PHE A 116 -14.39 -17.26 53.71
N VAL A 117 -15.66 -16.90 53.54
CA VAL A 117 -16.74 -17.22 54.49
C VAL A 117 -16.90 -18.72 54.65
N GLY A 118 -16.89 -19.47 53.55
CA GLY A 118 -16.98 -20.93 53.55
C GLY A 118 -15.81 -21.57 54.30
N SER A 119 -14.58 -21.07 54.13
CA SER A 119 -13.41 -21.55 54.88
C SER A 119 -13.55 -21.25 56.37
N LEU A 120 -14.04 -20.07 56.76
CA LEU A 120 -14.31 -19.74 58.17
C LEU A 120 -15.38 -20.67 58.76
N VAL A 121 -16.48 -20.91 58.03
CA VAL A 121 -17.54 -21.84 58.45
C VAL A 121 -16.98 -23.26 58.59
N ILE A 122 -16.13 -23.70 57.65
CA ILE A 122 -15.46 -24.99 57.75
C ILE A 122 -14.62 -25.07 59.03
N VAL A 123 -13.74 -24.08 59.26
CA VAL A 123 -12.79 -24.08 60.39
C VAL A 123 -13.50 -23.98 61.74
N PHE A 124 -14.48 -23.09 61.88
CA PHE A 124 -15.09 -22.75 63.16
C PHE A 124 -16.37 -23.52 63.48
N VAL A 125 -17.08 -24.05 62.48
CA VAL A 125 -18.38 -24.70 62.66
C VAL A 125 -18.34 -26.17 62.22
N ILE A 126 -18.07 -26.43 60.95
CA ILE A 126 -18.20 -27.78 60.37
C ILE A 126 -17.14 -28.73 60.92
N GLU A 127 -15.87 -28.31 60.96
CA GLU A 127 -14.77 -29.16 61.41
C GLU A 127 -14.87 -29.54 62.90
N PRO A 128 -15.26 -28.63 63.82
CA PRO A 128 -15.61 -28.99 65.20
C PRO A 128 -16.78 -29.97 65.31
N ILE A 129 -17.87 -29.74 64.57
CA ILE A 129 -19.06 -30.62 64.57
C ILE A 129 -18.69 -32.01 64.06
N LEU A 130 -18.00 -32.10 62.92
CA LEU A 130 -17.53 -33.37 62.36
C LEU A 130 -16.58 -34.09 63.32
N ARG A 131 -15.71 -33.37 64.03
CA ARG A 131 -14.87 -33.97 65.08
C ARG A 131 -15.69 -34.59 66.20
N VAL A 132 -16.81 -34.00 66.59
CA VAL A 132 -17.73 -34.57 67.58
C VAL A 132 -18.42 -35.81 67.00
N ILE A 133 -18.99 -35.70 65.80
CA ILE A 133 -19.69 -36.80 65.11
C ILE A 133 -18.77 -38.00 64.91
N VAL A 134 -17.56 -37.80 64.38
CA VAL A 134 -16.55 -38.85 64.16
C VAL A 134 -16.16 -39.53 65.48
N LYS A 135 -16.07 -38.79 66.59
CA LYS A 135 -15.80 -39.38 67.91
C LYS A 135 -16.96 -40.22 68.44
N VAL A 136 -18.21 -39.80 68.19
CA VAL A 136 -19.43 -40.49 68.63
C VAL A 136 -19.67 -41.75 67.79
N ILE A 137 -19.54 -41.66 66.46
CA ILE A 137 -19.82 -42.75 65.52
C ILE A 137 -18.68 -43.78 65.47
N LEU A 138 -17.41 -43.36 65.36
CA LEU A 138 -16.29 -44.31 65.21
C LEU A 138 -15.83 -44.95 66.53
N GLY A 139 -16.51 -44.66 67.66
CA GLY A 139 -16.34 -45.34 68.94
C GLY A 139 -14.92 -45.83 69.20
N VAL A 140 -13.93 -44.91 69.25
CA VAL A 140 -12.51 -45.30 69.30
C VAL A 140 -12.20 -45.97 70.65
N ARG A 141 -12.41 -47.29 70.71
CA ARG A 141 -12.02 -48.13 71.86
C ARG A 141 -10.51 -47.98 72.05
N LYS A 142 -10.10 -47.58 73.26
CA LYS A 142 -8.69 -47.42 73.64
C LYS A 142 -7.97 -48.77 73.52
N LYS A 143 -7.23 -49.02 72.42
CA LYS A 143 -6.19 -50.06 72.43
C LYS A 143 -5.05 -49.58 73.32
N LYS A 144 -4.90 -50.19 74.51
CA LYS A 144 -3.74 -49.97 75.39
C LYS A 144 -2.49 -50.56 74.71
N GLY A 145 -1.43 -49.77 74.55
CA GLY A 145 -0.09 -50.28 74.22
C GLY A 145 0.72 -49.57 73.12
N GLN A 146 0.14 -48.72 72.26
CA GLN A 146 0.94 -48.03 71.24
C GLN A 146 1.62 -46.77 71.81
N LYS A 147 2.96 -46.67 71.64
CA LYS A 147 3.73 -45.44 71.90
C LYS A 147 3.15 -44.32 71.03
N LYS A 148 2.50 -43.34 71.65
CA LYS A 148 2.04 -42.13 70.96
C LYS A 148 3.28 -41.32 70.59
N LEU A 149 3.55 -41.13 69.29
CA LEU A 149 4.59 -40.23 68.80
C LEU A 149 4.16 -38.77 69.01
N ARG A 150 4.13 -38.30 70.26
CA ARG A 150 3.50 -37.02 70.63
C ARG A 150 4.12 -35.82 69.92
N LEU A 151 5.45 -35.82 69.73
CA LEU A 151 6.18 -34.75 69.04
C LEU A 151 5.76 -34.59 67.57
N LEU A 152 5.66 -35.69 66.82
CA LEU A 152 5.15 -35.65 65.44
C LEU A 152 3.67 -35.19 65.41
N GLY A 153 2.88 -35.52 66.44
CA GLY A 153 1.50 -35.06 66.57
C GLY A 153 1.41 -33.54 66.79
N ALA A 154 2.39 -32.97 67.50
CA ALA A 154 2.56 -31.54 67.67
C ALA A 154 2.90 -30.86 66.34
N GLY A 155 3.83 -31.43 65.55
CA GLY A 155 4.19 -30.93 64.23
C GLY A 155 3.03 -30.92 63.23
N VAL A 156 2.24 -31.99 63.17
CA VAL A 156 1.06 -32.04 62.27
C VAL A 156 0.00 -31.00 62.66
N ASN A 157 -0.28 -30.82 63.95
CA ASN A 157 -1.24 -29.79 64.36
C ASN A 157 -0.66 -28.38 64.24
N PHE A 158 0.64 -28.19 64.37
CA PHE A 158 1.29 -26.93 64.03
C PHE A 158 1.06 -26.57 62.57
N LEU A 159 1.31 -27.49 61.63
CA LEU A 159 1.00 -27.30 60.20
C LEU A 159 -0.49 -27.03 59.96
N LYS A 160 -1.37 -27.71 60.69
CA LYS A 160 -2.81 -27.42 60.66
C LYS A 160 -3.13 -26.00 61.13
N GLY A 161 -2.51 -25.54 62.21
CA GLY A 161 -2.66 -24.18 62.72
C GLY A 161 -2.14 -23.15 61.72
N VAL A 162 -0.99 -23.41 61.10
CA VAL A 162 -0.44 -22.59 60.02
C VAL A 162 -1.43 -22.50 58.85
N PHE A 163 -1.97 -23.64 58.39
CA PHE A 163 -2.95 -23.70 57.31
C PHE A 163 -4.24 -22.94 57.63
N ILE A 164 -4.76 -23.06 58.85
CA ILE A 164 -5.96 -22.31 59.28
C ILE A 164 -5.69 -20.81 59.28
N LEU A 165 -4.56 -20.38 59.86
CA LEU A 165 -4.18 -18.97 59.84
C LEU A 165 -4.01 -18.47 58.40
N THR A 166 -3.48 -19.30 57.49
CA THR A 166 -3.40 -18.96 56.07
C THR A 166 -4.79 -18.72 55.48
N LEU A 167 -5.79 -19.57 55.78
CA LEU A 167 -7.17 -19.38 55.30
C LEU A 167 -7.88 -18.15 55.91
N VAL A 168 -7.45 -17.68 57.08
CA VAL A 168 -7.99 -16.45 57.69
C VAL A 168 -7.33 -15.22 57.08
N PHE A 169 -6.03 -15.27 56.83
CA PHE A 169 -5.24 -14.13 56.41
C PHE A 169 -5.00 -14.06 54.89
N PHE A 170 -5.48 -15.02 54.09
CA PHE A 170 -5.21 -15.00 52.64
C PHE A 170 -5.71 -13.77 51.90
N PRO A 171 -6.86 -13.13 52.24
CA PRO A 171 -7.28 -11.91 51.54
C PRO A 171 -6.28 -10.77 51.76
N ILE A 172 -5.77 -10.64 52.99
CA ILE A 172 -4.76 -9.65 53.37
C ILE A 172 -3.41 -9.99 52.74
N GLY A 173 -2.98 -11.25 52.83
CA GLY A 173 -1.70 -11.70 52.26
C GLY A 173 -1.63 -11.57 50.74
N GLY A 174 -2.77 -11.71 50.06
CA GLY A 174 -2.88 -11.50 48.62
C GLY A 174 -2.88 -10.03 48.21
N SER A 175 -3.64 -9.16 48.90
CA SER A 175 -3.64 -7.72 48.62
C SER A 175 -2.29 -7.07 48.88
N ILE A 176 -1.57 -7.50 49.91
CA ILE A 176 -0.19 -7.07 50.21
C ILE A 176 0.77 -7.33 49.05
N GLY A 177 0.58 -8.42 48.31
CA GLY A 177 1.37 -8.72 47.12
C GLY A 177 1.21 -7.70 46.00
N LEU A 178 0.03 -7.06 45.88
CA LEU A 178 -0.24 -5.98 44.91
C LEU A 178 0.31 -4.64 45.41
N VAL A 179 0.09 -4.32 46.68
CA VAL A 179 0.56 -3.06 47.28
C VAL A 179 2.08 -2.94 47.23
N LYS A 180 2.81 -4.06 47.33
CA LYS A 180 4.26 -4.08 47.14
C LYS A 180 4.71 -3.68 45.74
N GLU A 181 4.03 -4.19 44.71
CA GLU A 181 4.34 -3.83 43.33
C GLU A 181 4.02 -2.36 43.08
N LEU A 182 2.88 -1.90 43.61
CA LEU A 182 2.48 -0.49 43.57
C LEU A 182 3.49 0.42 44.28
N ARG A 183 4.07 -0.03 45.40
CA ARG A 183 5.14 0.68 46.09
C ARG A 183 6.36 0.90 45.19
N THR A 184 6.77 -0.12 44.44
CA THR A 184 7.88 -0.02 43.49
C THR A 184 7.58 1.02 42.40
N VAL A 185 6.37 1.03 41.84
CA VAL A 185 5.94 2.05 40.87
C VAL A 185 6.01 3.46 41.47
N ILE A 186 5.52 3.63 42.70
CA ILE A 186 5.51 4.93 43.39
C ILE A 186 6.93 5.40 43.74
N GLU A 187 7.81 4.51 44.21
CA GLU A 187 9.20 4.85 44.55
C GLU A 187 10.05 5.20 43.31
N GLU A 188 9.66 4.73 42.12
CA GLU A 188 10.34 5.01 40.85
C GLU A 188 9.84 6.27 40.13
N THR A 189 8.82 6.96 40.66
CA THR A 189 8.11 8.06 39.99
C THR A 189 8.25 9.40 40.74
N ASN A 190 8.29 10.52 40.01
CA ASN A 190 8.34 11.87 40.59
C ASN A 190 7.00 12.28 41.24
N GLU A 191 7.03 13.08 42.32
CA GLU A 191 5.83 13.48 43.09
C GLU A 191 4.79 14.24 42.25
N GLN A 192 5.23 15.03 41.27
CA GLN A 192 4.33 15.78 40.35
C GLN A 192 3.63 14.87 39.34
N GLU A 193 4.29 13.81 38.87
CA GLU A 193 3.74 12.82 37.94
C GLU A 193 2.79 11.86 38.63
N LEU A 194 3.07 11.55 39.90
CA LEU A 194 2.20 10.72 40.74
C LEU A 194 0.77 11.30 40.82
N ALA A 195 0.64 12.62 40.89
CA ALA A 195 -0.66 13.32 40.99
C ALA A 195 -1.56 13.17 39.75
N LEU A 196 -1.00 12.71 38.62
CA LEU A 196 -1.72 12.52 37.35
C LEU A 196 -2.33 11.11 37.22
N MET A 197 -2.03 10.19 38.14
CA MET A 197 -2.76 8.93 38.21
C MET A 197 -4.22 9.21 38.62
N PRO A 198 -5.24 8.63 37.96
CA PRO A 198 -6.64 8.73 38.37
C PRO A 198 -6.92 8.23 39.80
N LEU A 199 -5.98 7.46 40.37
CA LEU A 199 -5.99 6.99 41.76
C LEU A 199 -5.30 7.95 42.75
N ALA A 200 -4.68 9.01 42.26
CA ALA A 200 -3.86 9.95 43.04
C ALA A 200 -4.45 11.36 43.14
N GLU A 201 -5.57 11.65 42.46
CA GLU A 201 -6.33 12.88 42.68
C GLU A 201 -6.73 12.99 44.16
N GLY A 202 -5.99 13.82 44.91
CA GLY A 202 -6.25 14.14 46.31
C GLY A 202 -5.46 13.37 47.38
N TYR A 203 -4.53 12.46 47.01
CA TYR A 203 -3.94 11.50 47.97
C TYR A 203 -2.40 11.46 48.05
N VAL A 204 -1.68 12.47 47.56
CA VAL A 204 -0.22 12.56 47.78
C VAL A 204 0.08 13.15 49.16
N THR A 205 -0.25 12.43 50.24
CA THR A 205 0.12 12.78 51.64
C THR A 205 0.07 11.53 52.52
N ASP A 206 0.96 11.41 53.51
CA ASP A 206 1.05 10.53 54.71
C ASP A 206 0.27 9.16 54.78
N GLU A 207 -0.94 9.05 54.25
CA GLU A 207 -1.81 7.86 54.21
C GLU A 207 -1.21 6.67 53.44
N TYR A 208 -0.52 6.88 52.32
CA TYR A 208 0.15 5.78 51.59
C TYR A 208 1.32 5.19 52.38
N GLN A 209 2.06 6.04 53.11
CA GLN A 209 3.16 5.57 53.96
C GLN A 209 2.63 4.70 55.10
N GLU A 210 1.48 5.04 55.70
CA GLU A 210 0.84 4.19 56.70
C GLU A 210 0.42 2.82 56.13
N VAL A 211 -0.03 2.77 54.88
CA VAL A 211 -0.34 1.51 54.17
C VAL A 211 0.93 0.69 53.90
N PHE A 212 2.03 1.32 53.47
CA PHE A 212 3.31 0.63 53.26
C PHE A 212 3.93 0.13 54.57
N ASP A 213 3.81 0.90 55.65
CA ASP A 213 4.26 0.49 56.98
C ASP A 213 3.43 -0.71 57.48
N LEU A 214 2.11 -0.73 57.22
CA LEU A 214 1.25 -1.89 57.52
C LEU A 214 1.66 -3.14 56.73
N VAL A 215 1.95 -2.99 55.44
CA VAL A 215 2.44 -4.04 54.54
C VAL A 215 3.74 -4.64 55.06
N GLU A 216 4.72 -3.80 55.40
CA GLU A 216 6.01 -4.24 55.91
C GLU A 216 5.86 -4.92 57.28
N ALA A 217 5.01 -4.37 58.14
CA ALA A 217 4.74 -4.93 59.45
C ALA A 217 4.06 -6.32 59.36
N PHE A 218 3.13 -6.51 58.43
CA PHE A 218 2.50 -7.81 58.19
C PHE A 218 3.48 -8.84 57.64
N GLU A 219 4.37 -8.45 56.72
CA GLU A 219 5.40 -9.33 56.16
C GLU A 219 6.45 -9.76 57.18
N ASN A 220 6.72 -8.89 58.16
CA ASN A 220 7.64 -9.17 59.25
C ASN A 220 7.07 -10.12 60.31
N LEU A 221 5.76 -10.41 60.29
CA LEU A 221 5.13 -11.40 61.18
C LEU A 221 5.81 -12.77 61.05
N ARG A 222 6.08 -13.44 62.18
CA ARG A 222 6.81 -14.72 62.18
C ARG A 222 6.00 -15.84 61.51
N PHE A 223 4.68 -15.75 61.59
CA PHE A 223 3.78 -16.64 60.87
C PHE A 223 3.96 -16.53 59.34
N LYS A 224 4.10 -15.32 58.80
CA LYS A 224 4.31 -15.09 57.37
C LYS A 224 5.63 -15.69 56.87
N LYS A 225 6.70 -15.61 57.68
CA LYS A 225 7.98 -16.30 57.40
C LYS A 225 7.81 -17.83 57.26
N ILE A 226 6.91 -18.43 58.03
CA ILE A 226 6.59 -19.87 57.93
C ILE A 226 5.81 -20.16 56.64
N ILE A 227 4.82 -19.34 56.29
CA ILE A 227 4.09 -19.50 55.02
C ILE A 227 5.03 -19.33 53.83
N ASN A 228 5.98 -18.40 53.88
CA ASN A 228 6.90 -18.11 52.77
C ASN A 228 7.75 -19.32 52.36
N VAL A 229 7.89 -20.35 53.20
CA VAL A 229 8.52 -21.63 52.82
C VAL A 229 7.80 -22.30 51.64
N SER A 230 6.48 -22.08 51.50
CA SER A 230 5.69 -22.61 50.38
C SER A 230 6.09 -22.04 49.02
N LYS A 231 6.79 -20.88 48.96
CA LYS A 231 7.35 -20.32 47.72
C LYS A 231 8.22 -21.33 46.98
N PHE A 232 8.96 -22.17 47.70
CA PHE A 232 9.85 -23.18 47.10
C PHE A 232 9.09 -24.21 46.24
N VAL A 233 7.84 -24.50 46.58
CA VAL A 233 7.03 -25.53 45.91
C VAL A 233 5.99 -24.91 44.97
N LEU A 234 5.42 -23.76 45.36
CA LEU A 234 4.30 -23.13 44.67
C LEU A 234 4.69 -21.90 43.84
N GLY A 235 5.97 -21.49 43.89
CA GLY A 235 6.46 -20.23 43.30
C GLY A 235 6.05 -18.97 44.08
N LYS A 236 4.97 -19.03 44.87
CA LYS A 236 4.41 -17.93 45.67
C LYS A 236 4.06 -18.40 47.10
N PRO A 237 3.96 -17.49 48.08
CA PRO A 237 3.39 -17.80 49.39
C PRO A 237 2.01 -18.43 49.27
N LEU A 238 1.68 -19.40 50.13
CA LEU A 238 0.43 -20.15 50.07
C LEU A 238 -0.81 -19.24 50.18
N ASP A 239 -0.74 -18.18 50.97
CA ASP A 239 -1.82 -17.19 51.08
C ASP A 239 -2.01 -16.40 49.78
N GLU A 240 -0.93 -15.91 49.18
CA GLU A 240 -0.98 -15.25 47.85
C GLU A 240 -1.46 -16.23 46.77
N TYR A 241 -1.01 -17.49 46.82
CA TYR A 241 -1.44 -18.53 45.88
C TYR A 241 -2.95 -18.80 45.97
N ILE A 242 -3.50 -18.93 47.18
CA ILE A 242 -4.93 -19.14 47.39
C ILE A 242 -5.71 -17.92 46.91
N PHE A 243 -5.27 -16.72 47.28
CA PHE A 243 -5.91 -15.46 46.85
C PHE A 243 -6.01 -15.35 45.34
N ASN A 244 -4.88 -15.58 44.65
CA ASN A 244 -4.82 -15.51 43.20
C ASN A 244 -5.72 -16.58 42.53
N LYS A 245 -5.77 -17.79 43.10
CA LYS A 245 -6.68 -18.85 42.62
C LYS A 245 -8.15 -18.54 42.83
N THR A 246 -8.50 -17.74 43.84
CA THR A 246 -9.89 -17.29 44.05
C THR A 246 -10.29 -16.15 43.12
N LEU A 247 -9.35 -15.26 42.78
CA LEU A 247 -9.52 -14.14 41.84
C LEU A 247 -9.14 -14.50 40.39
N MET A 248 -9.51 -15.70 39.97
CA MET A 248 -9.23 -16.20 38.62
C MET A 248 -10.45 -15.98 37.71
N LEU A 249 -10.24 -15.30 36.59
CA LEU A 249 -11.21 -15.22 35.50
C LEU A 249 -11.10 -16.47 34.63
N LYS A 250 -12.26 -16.96 34.18
CA LYS A 250 -12.37 -18.05 33.20
C LYS A 250 -13.15 -17.55 32.01
N HIS A 251 -12.58 -17.66 30.82
CA HIS A 251 -13.23 -17.33 29.56
C HIS A 251 -12.81 -18.37 28.53
N GLU A 252 -13.77 -18.99 27.84
CA GLU A 252 -13.53 -20.00 26.79
C GLU A 252 -12.50 -21.10 27.14
N GLY A 253 -12.47 -21.53 28.40
CA GLY A 253 -11.52 -22.53 28.89
C GLY A 253 -10.12 -22.01 29.24
N LYS A 254 -9.78 -20.76 28.86
CA LYS A 254 -8.59 -20.04 29.32
C LYS A 254 -8.78 -19.54 30.76
N LYS A 255 -7.68 -19.44 31.50
CA LYS A 255 -7.63 -18.94 32.89
C LYS A 255 -6.73 -17.73 32.94
N SER A 256 -7.28 -16.61 33.40
CA SER A 256 -6.55 -15.38 33.73
C SER A 256 -6.53 -15.20 35.25
N TYR A 257 -5.43 -14.64 35.75
CA TYR A 257 -5.19 -14.40 37.16
C TYR A 257 -5.09 -12.90 37.36
N ILE A 258 -6.18 -12.26 37.82
CA ILE A 258 -6.31 -10.80 37.88
C ILE A 258 -5.12 -10.16 38.62
N VAL A 259 -4.68 -10.78 39.71
CA VAL A 259 -3.56 -10.27 40.53
C VAL A 259 -2.25 -10.26 39.76
N ASP A 260 -2.00 -11.27 38.93
CA ASP A 260 -0.77 -11.35 38.15
C ASP A 260 -0.82 -10.40 36.96
N ASP A 261 -1.98 -10.30 36.32
CA ASP A 261 -2.24 -9.38 35.21
C ASP A 261 -2.13 -7.91 35.67
N LEU A 262 -2.64 -7.57 36.87
CA LEU A 262 -2.48 -6.24 37.47
C LEU A 262 -1.02 -5.90 37.75
N LYS A 263 -0.18 -6.87 38.14
CA LYS A 263 1.26 -6.64 38.35
C LYS A 263 1.97 -6.29 37.05
N GLU A 264 1.65 -6.97 35.96
CA GLU A 264 2.19 -6.60 34.63
C GLU A 264 1.69 -5.22 34.19
N GLY A 265 0.42 -4.89 34.47
CA GLY A 265 -0.13 -3.54 34.24
C GLY A 265 0.60 -2.44 35.02
N LEU A 266 0.98 -2.72 36.28
CA LEU A 266 1.76 -1.78 37.11
C LEU A 266 3.16 -1.52 36.55
N LYS A 267 3.81 -2.51 35.91
CA LYS A 267 5.10 -2.29 35.22
C LYS A 267 4.95 -1.38 34.01
N ILE A 268 3.86 -1.52 33.25
CA ILE A 268 3.57 -0.61 32.12
C ILE A 268 3.34 0.81 32.66
N ALA A 269 2.59 0.94 33.76
CA ALA A 269 2.35 2.23 34.39
C ALA A 269 3.63 2.89 34.90
N SER A 270 4.60 2.15 35.47
CA SER A 270 5.89 2.74 35.86
C SER A 270 6.69 3.24 34.67
N ILE A 271 6.68 2.53 33.55
CA ILE A 271 7.33 3.00 32.32
C ILE A 271 6.63 4.28 31.84
N TYR A 272 5.30 4.29 31.74
CA TYR A 272 4.53 5.47 31.33
C TYR A 272 4.91 6.71 32.15
N LEU A 273 4.98 6.57 33.48
CA LEU A 273 5.29 7.67 34.37
C LEU A 273 6.71 8.22 34.15
N ARG A 274 7.71 7.37 33.89
CA ARG A 274 9.09 7.83 33.61
C ARG A 274 9.22 8.73 32.37
N TYR A 275 8.30 8.62 31.41
CA TYR A 275 8.30 9.40 30.16
C TYR A 275 7.16 10.41 30.09
N SER A 276 6.43 10.62 31.19
CA SER A 276 5.33 11.58 31.26
C SER A 276 5.81 12.87 31.90
N GLU A 277 5.86 13.98 31.17
CA GLU A 277 6.12 15.31 31.75
C GLU A 277 4.81 16.12 31.83
N ASN A 278 4.42 16.60 33.01
CA ASN A 278 3.18 17.37 33.24
C ASN A 278 1.87 16.70 32.74
N GLY A 279 1.87 15.38 32.54
CA GLY A 279 0.70 14.62 32.06
C GLY A 279 0.65 14.45 30.55
N GLU A 280 1.64 14.99 29.84
CA GLU A 280 1.88 14.70 28.44
C GLU A 280 2.89 13.55 28.33
N PHE A 281 2.52 12.54 27.54
CA PHE A 281 3.33 11.36 27.31
C PHE A 281 3.70 11.31 25.84
N ASP A 282 4.99 11.46 25.54
CA ASP A 282 5.52 11.33 24.19
C ASP A 282 6.01 9.89 23.96
N ILE A 283 5.20 9.12 23.24
CA ILE A 283 5.48 7.72 22.96
C ILE A 283 6.74 7.53 22.11
N TYR A 284 7.16 8.54 21.34
CA TYR A 284 8.34 8.48 20.47
C TYR A 284 9.66 8.70 21.22
N GLN A 285 9.62 9.16 22.47
CA GLN A 285 10.81 9.35 23.31
C GLN A 285 11.17 8.11 24.15
N ILE A 286 10.32 7.07 24.12
CA ILE A 286 10.57 5.82 24.84
C ILE A 286 11.76 5.07 24.24
N SER A 287 12.63 4.54 25.11
CA SER A 287 13.70 3.64 24.69
C SER A 287 13.18 2.30 24.15
N GLU A 288 13.89 1.71 23.18
CA GLU A 288 13.51 0.40 22.59
C GLU A 288 13.38 -0.72 23.64
N GLU A 289 14.21 -0.70 24.69
CA GLU A 289 14.15 -1.66 25.82
C GLU A 289 12.84 -1.53 26.59
N ASP A 290 12.43 -0.31 26.90
CA ASP A 290 11.19 -0.03 27.62
C ASP A 290 9.96 -0.32 26.75
N LEU A 291 10.01 0.00 25.47
CA LEU A 291 8.94 -0.33 24.53
C LEU A 291 8.76 -1.85 24.38
N THR A 292 9.88 -2.60 24.31
CA THR A 292 9.87 -4.06 24.33
C THR A 292 9.26 -4.58 25.64
N THR A 293 9.60 -3.97 26.77
CA THR A 293 9.03 -4.32 28.08
C THR A 293 7.53 -4.07 28.13
N ILE A 294 7.03 -2.95 27.58
CA ILE A 294 5.60 -2.66 27.46
C ILE A 294 4.89 -3.76 26.66
N VAL A 295 5.39 -4.07 25.45
CA VAL A 295 4.80 -5.08 24.56
C VAL A 295 4.80 -6.45 25.20
N GLU A 296 5.92 -6.89 25.77
CA GLU A 296 6.00 -8.18 26.45
C GLU A 296 5.09 -8.26 27.69
N SER A 297 4.93 -7.15 28.40
CA SER A 297 4.04 -7.10 29.57
C SER A 297 2.58 -7.16 29.14
N LEU A 298 2.19 -6.42 28.09
CA LEU A 298 0.83 -6.48 27.51
C LEU A 298 0.48 -7.89 27.04
N LYS A 299 1.40 -8.60 26.36
CA LYS A 299 1.21 -10.00 25.95
C LYS A 299 1.05 -10.98 27.12
N LYS A 300 1.58 -10.65 28.30
CA LYS A 300 1.45 -11.48 29.52
C LYS A 300 0.09 -11.29 30.21
N ILE A 301 -0.59 -10.15 29.99
CA ILE A 301 -1.88 -9.81 30.61
C ILE A 301 -3.00 -10.63 29.95
N LYS A 302 -3.35 -11.76 30.56
CA LYS A 302 -4.37 -12.66 30.01
C LYS A 302 -5.80 -12.17 30.16
N THR A 303 -6.02 -11.14 30.97
CA THR A 303 -7.32 -10.48 31.10
C THR A 303 -7.70 -9.76 29.80
N ILE A 304 -6.72 -9.33 28.99
CA ILE A 304 -6.97 -8.68 27.70
C ILE A 304 -7.77 -9.60 26.77
N ASP A 305 -7.44 -10.89 26.69
CA ASP A 305 -8.23 -11.89 25.93
C ASP A 305 -9.73 -11.88 26.27
N VAL A 306 -10.08 -11.51 27.51
CA VAL A 306 -11.47 -11.49 28.00
C VAL A 306 -12.12 -10.13 27.78
N ILE A 307 -11.34 -9.05 27.85
CA ILE A 307 -11.80 -7.67 27.70
C ILE A 307 -11.92 -7.29 26.22
N LEU A 308 -11.04 -7.79 25.36
CA LEU A 308 -10.93 -7.34 23.98
C LEU A 308 -12.23 -7.56 23.16
N PRO A 309 -12.92 -8.71 23.23
CA PRO A 309 -14.22 -8.86 22.58
C PRO A 309 -15.28 -7.87 23.10
N VAL A 310 -15.20 -7.49 24.37
CA VAL A 310 -16.11 -6.51 24.99
C VAL A 310 -15.83 -5.10 24.47
N VAL A 311 -14.55 -4.72 24.39
CA VAL A 311 -14.14 -3.42 23.84
C VAL A 311 -14.59 -3.30 22.39
N VAL A 312 -14.42 -4.37 21.60
CA VAL A 312 -14.89 -4.42 20.21
C VAL A 312 -16.42 -4.32 20.14
N GLU A 313 -17.16 -5.10 20.93
CA GLU A 313 -18.63 -5.05 20.95
C GLU A 313 -19.17 -3.67 21.35
N ILE A 314 -18.56 -3.01 22.34
CA ILE A 314 -18.91 -1.63 22.74
C ILE A 314 -18.57 -0.66 21.61
N ALA A 315 -17.36 -0.75 21.03
CA ALA A 315 -16.92 0.14 19.97
C ALA A 315 -17.86 0.10 18.75
N LEU A 316 -18.27 -1.11 18.34
CA LEU A 316 -19.22 -1.33 17.24
C LEU A 316 -20.63 -0.85 17.54
N ASN A 317 -20.92 -0.47 18.79
CA ASN A 317 -22.21 0.07 19.18
C ASN A 317 -22.30 1.58 19.19
N PHE A 318 -21.18 2.30 19.06
CA PHE A 318 -21.18 3.75 18.85
C PHE A 318 -21.81 4.09 17.49
N ASP A 319 -22.65 5.13 17.49
CA ASP A 319 -23.40 5.55 16.30
C ASP A 319 -22.44 5.99 15.17
N GLU A 320 -21.32 6.64 15.50
CA GLU A 320 -20.29 7.02 14.51
C GLU A 320 -19.67 5.80 13.84
N VAL A 321 -19.32 4.77 14.63
CA VAL A 321 -18.71 3.54 14.11
C VAL A 321 -19.70 2.78 13.23
N LYS A 322 -20.97 2.67 13.66
CA LYS A 322 -22.02 2.04 12.85
C LYS A 322 -22.19 2.74 11.51
N ALA A 323 -22.25 4.08 11.52
CA ALA A 323 -22.38 4.87 10.29
C ALA A 323 -21.20 4.63 9.33
N GLU A 324 -19.97 4.53 9.83
CA GLU A 324 -18.82 4.19 8.97
C GLU A 324 -18.90 2.75 8.43
N LEU A 325 -19.22 1.76 9.27
CA LEU A 325 -19.33 0.36 8.83
C LEU A 325 -20.42 0.15 7.78
N GLU A 326 -21.52 0.89 7.88
CA GLU A 326 -22.59 0.87 6.88
C GLU A 326 -22.10 1.32 5.50
N LYS A 327 -21.19 2.31 5.41
CA LYS A 327 -20.61 2.75 4.12
C LYS A 327 -19.87 1.61 3.42
N PHE A 328 -19.16 0.79 4.18
CA PHE A 328 -18.39 -0.35 3.66
C PHE A 328 -19.21 -1.66 3.59
N ASN A 329 -20.51 -1.62 3.89
CA ASN A 329 -21.39 -2.80 3.98
C ASN A 329 -20.82 -3.90 4.90
N ILE A 330 -20.22 -3.47 6.03
CA ILE A 330 -19.59 -4.35 7.00
C ILE A 330 -20.57 -4.70 8.13
N ASN A 331 -20.77 -6.00 8.36
CA ASN A 331 -21.57 -6.47 9.48
C ASN A 331 -20.75 -6.49 10.78
N ALA A 332 -21.24 -5.79 11.81
CA ALA A 332 -20.60 -5.76 13.14
C ALA A 332 -20.40 -7.16 13.75
N ASN A 333 -21.31 -8.11 13.50
CA ASN A 333 -21.17 -9.48 14.03
C ASN A 333 -19.97 -10.22 13.43
N ASP A 334 -19.61 -9.93 12.19
CA ASP A 334 -18.46 -10.57 11.55
C ASP A 334 -17.16 -10.05 12.18
N ILE A 335 -17.12 -8.76 12.51
CA ILE A 335 -16.00 -8.14 13.25
C ILE A 335 -15.86 -8.74 14.65
N ILE A 336 -16.96 -8.92 15.41
CA ILE A 336 -16.92 -9.46 16.79
C ILE A 336 -16.28 -10.86 16.82
N ASN A 337 -16.51 -11.67 15.79
CA ASN A 337 -16.04 -13.05 15.71
C ASN A 337 -14.61 -13.20 15.17
N LEU A 338 -13.92 -12.11 14.87
CA LEU A 338 -12.52 -12.13 14.47
C LEU A 338 -11.60 -12.60 15.62
N LYS A 339 -10.38 -12.99 15.26
CA LYS A 339 -9.41 -13.54 16.21
C LYS A 339 -8.65 -12.45 16.96
N TRP A 340 -9.39 -11.57 17.63
CA TRP A 340 -8.86 -10.38 18.28
C TRP A 340 -7.68 -10.64 19.22
N ALA A 341 -7.68 -11.72 19.99
CA ALA A 341 -6.57 -12.04 20.87
C ALA A 341 -5.28 -12.41 20.12
N GLU A 342 -5.38 -13.12 18.97
CA GLU A 342 -4.23 -13.42 18.11
C GLU A 342 -3.75 -12.15 17.39
N ASP A 343 -4.69 -11.36 16.86
CA ASP A 343 -4.39 -10.10 16.16
C ASP A 343 -3.77 -9.06 17.09
N PHE A 344 -4.20 -8.97 18.35
CA PHE A 344 -3.67 -8.02 19.33
C PHE A 344 -2.17 -8.21 19.56
N ASP A 345 -1.72 -9.46 19.70
CA ASP A 345 -0.29 -9.75 19.87
C ASP A 345 0.56 -9.32 18.66
N ILE A 346 -0.02 -9.41 17.46
CA ILE A 346 0.61 -8.97 16.20
C ILE A 346 0.60 -7.44 16.11
N LEU A 347 -0.54 -6.81 16.41
CA LEU A 347 -0.71 -5.35 16.41
C LEU A 347 0.20 -4.67 17.43
N LEU A 348 0.48 -5.28 18.58
CA LEU A 348 1.48 -4.76 19.52
C LEU A 348 2.90 -4.75 18.95
N GLU A 349 3.28 -5.79 18.20
CA GLU A 349 4.59 -5.81 17.53
C GLU A 349 4.68 -4.81 16.39
N ILE A 350 3.58 -4.62 15.65
CA ILE A 350 3.48 -3.59 14.62
C ILE A 350 3.58 -2.21 15.26
N GLY A 351 2.81 -1.94 16.32
CA GLY A 351 2.86 -0.67 17.05
C GLY A 351 4.25 -0.37 17.56
N LYS A 352 4.97 -1.37 18.08
CA LYS A 352 6.39 -1.25 18.44
C LYS A 352 7.26 -0.80 17.27
N GLU A 353 7.16 -1.50 16.14
CA GLU A 353 7.96 -1.18 14.95
C GLU A 353 7.63 0.20 14.39
N VAL A 354 6.36 0.60 14.39
CA VAL A 354 5.90 1.93 13.95
C VAL A 354 6.44 3.03 14.86
N ILE A 355 6.37 2.87 16.19
CA ILE A 355 6.93 3.86 17.14
C ILE A 355 8.45 4.01 16.94
N LEU A 356 9.15 2.92 16.62
CA LEU A 356 10.59 2.94 16.32
C LEU A 356 10.94 3.56 14.95
N LEU A 357 9.96 3.85 14.10
CA LEU A 357 10.16 4.69 12.90
C LEU A 357 10.28 6.17 13.26
N GLY A 358 9.87 6.57 14.47
CA GLY A 358 9.78 7.98 14.87
C GLY A 358 8.49 8.63 14.42
N GLU A 359 8.41 9.95 14.59
CA GLU A 359 7.27 10.73 14.11
C GLU A 359 7.25 10.73 12.57
N ILE A 360 6.17 10.21 12.00
CA ILE A 360 5.98 10.13 10.56
C ILE A 360 5.15 11.34 10.14
N ASP A 361 5.72 12.21 9.31
CA ASP A 361 5.04 13.29 8.61
C ASP A 361 5.05 13.02 7.09
N GLU A 362 4.40 13.87 6.31
CA GLU A 362 4.36 13.71 4.84
C GLU A 362 5.76 13.70 4.20
N ASP A 363 6.73 14.35 4.83
CA ASP A 363 8.09 14.46 4.32
C ASP A 363 8.93 13.22 4.66
N SER A 364 8.78 12.67 5.86
CA SER A 364 9.52 11.52 6.37
C SER A 364 8.97 10.16 5.91
N LEU A 365 7.71 10.12 5.46
CA LEU A 365 7.06 8.90 4.94
C LEU A 365 7.80 8.31 3.73
N LEU A 366 8.49 9.15 2.94
CA LEU A 366 9.28 8.75 1.78
C LEU A 366 10.73 8.36 2.13
N GLU A 367 11.18 8.67 3.34
CA GLU A 367 12.53 8.34 3.81
C GLU A 367 12.56 7.02 4.58
N LEU A 368 11.39 6.43 4.86
CA LEU A 368 11.28 5.19 5.63
C LEU A 368 12.08 4.06 4.98
N GLU A 369 12.78 3.30 5.83
CA GLU A 369 13.56 2.14 5.42
C GLU A 369 12.63 1.02 4.92
N THR A 370 12.75 0.66 3.65
CA THR A 370 11.90 -0.33 2.98
C THR A 370 11.86 -1.68 3.70
N ALA A 371 12.98 -2.10 4.30
CA ALA A 371 13.04 -3.33 5.10
C ALA A 371 12.11 -3.28 6.33
N LYS A 372 12.02 -2.13 7.00
CA LYS A 372 11.12 -1.93 8.15
C LYS A 372 9.66 -1.87 7.71
N VAL A 373 9.37 -1.13 6.63
CA VAL A 373 8.02 -1.06 6.05
C VAL A 373 7.54 -2.47 5.66
N ARG A 374 8.40 -3.26 5.00
CA ARG A 374 8.08 -4.64 4.63
C ARG A 374 7.80 -5.53 5.84
N SER A 375 8.56 -5.40 6.94
CA SER A 375 8.30 -6.14 8.18
C SER A 375 6.91 -5.83 8.73
N ILE A 376 6.58 -4.55 8.82
CA ILE A 376 5.28 -4.06 9.33
C ILE A 376 4.14 -4.59 8.45
N ILE A 377 4.25 -4.42 7.14
CA ILE A 377 3.22 -4.85 6.17
C ILE A 377 3.01 -6.36 6.19
N ASN A 378 4.09 -7.15 6.25
CA ASN A 378 3.98 -8.61 6.33
C ASN A 378 3.22 -9.04 7.58
N LYS A 379 3.52 -8.44 8.74
CA LYS A 379 2.79 -8.71 9.98
C LYS A 379 1.33 -8.26 9.87
N LEU A 380 1.09 -7.06 9.37
CA LEU A 380 -0.25 -6.49 9.25
C LEU A 380 -1.13 -7.37 8.34
N SER A 381 -0.58 -7.84 7.22
CA SER A 381 -1.26 -8.74 6.28
C SER A 381 -1.72 -10.06 6.91
N SER A 382 -1.08 -10.50 7.99
CA SER A 382 -1.46 -11.75 8.68
C SER A 382 -2.61 -11.58 9.68
N THR A 383 -3.05 -10.35 9.94
CA THR A 383 -4.14 -10.07 10.89
C THR A 383 -5.50 -10.40 10.29
N SER A 384 -6.38 -11.01 11.09
CA SER A 384 -7.72 -11.37 10.65
C SER A 384 -8.59 -10.15 10.33
N ILE A 385 -8.37 -9.02 11.01
CA ILE A 385 -9.06 -7.76 10.72
C ILE A 385 -8.73 -7.22 9.33
N LEU A 386 -7.46 -7.19 8.93
CA LEU A 386 -7.08 -6.66 7.62
C LEU A 386 -7.57 -7.60 6.50
N GLN A 387 -7.44 -8.91 6.69
CA GLN A 387 -7.96 -9.91 5.75
C GLN A 387 -9.47 -9.77 5.51
N TYR A 388 -10.23 -9.34 6.52
CA TYR A 388 -11.66 -9.10 6.40
C TYR A 388 -11.99 -7.71 5.83
N ALA A 389 -11.32 -6.66 6.31
CA ALA A 389 -11.65 -5.27 5.97
C ALA A 389 -11.12 -4.83 4.60
N PHE A 390 -9.97 -5.35 4.16
CA PHE A 390 -9.32 -4.92 2.92
C PHE A 390 -10.19 -5.15 1.66
N PRO A 391 -10.81 -6.33 1.44
CA PRO A 391 -11.72 -6.51 0.32
C PRO A 391 -12.90 -5.54 0.34
N LYS A 392 -13.47 -5.28 1.52
CA LYS A 392 -14.60 -4.35 1.69
C LYS A 392 -14.21 -2.91 1.40
N ALA A 393 -13.00 -2.50 1.77
CA ALA A 393 -12.47 -1.18 1.45
C ALA A 393 -12.29 -1.00 -0.06
N LEU A 394 -11.82 -2.03 -0.78
CA LEU A 394 -11.67 -2.00 -2.23
C LEU A 394 -13.01 -2.05 -2.97
N GLU A 395 -13.97 -2.86 -2.50
CA GLU A 395 -15.35 -2.84 -3.00
C GLU A 395 -15.98 -1.45 -2.86
N TYR A 396 -15.70 -0.74 -1.77
CA TYR A 396 -16.18 0.63 -1.59
C TYR A 396 -15.43 1.61 -2.51
N LEU A 397 -14.10 1.47 -2.63
CA LEU A 397 -13.26 2.37 -3.42
C LEU A 397 -13.72 2.44 -4.88
N VAL A 398 -14.09 1.31 -5.50
CA VAL A 398 -14.58 1.28 -6.89
C VAL A 398 -15.97 1.91 -7.06
N THR A 399 -16.71 2.13 -5.97
CA THR A 399 -18.02 2.82 -6.01
C THR A 399 -17.94 4.33 -5.89
N LEU A 400 -16.75 4.88 -5.62
CA LEU A 400 -16.52 6.31 -5.49
C LEU A 400 -16.68 7.02 -6.84
N ASP A 401 -17.35 8.17 -6.85
CA ASP A 401 -17.60 8.93 -8.08
C ASP A 401 -16.31 9.45 -8.72
N GLU A 402 -15.24 9.62 -7.92
CA GLU A 402 -13.91 9.97 -8.38
C GLU A 402 -13.18 8.81 -9.06
N VAL A 403 -13.55 7.56 -8.77
CA VAL A 403 -12.87 6.35 -9.30
C VAL A 403 -13.60 5.78 -10.51
N LYS A 404 -14.93 5.89 -10.57
CA LYS A 404 -15.76 5.40 -11.68
C LYS A 404 -15.31 5.84 -13.07
N PRO A 405 -14.86 7.09 -13.31
CA PRO A 405 -14.37 7.49 -14.64
C PRO A 405 -13.18 6.67 -15.12
N TYR A 406 -12.35 6.19 -14.20
CA TYR A 406 -11.12 5.45 -14.51
C TYR A 406 -11.34 3.94 -14.61
N LEU A 407 -12.18 3.35 -13.74
CA LEU A 407 -12.37 1.90 -13.69
C LEU A 407 -13.67 1.42 -14.37
N GLY A 408 -14.63 2.31 -14.61
CA GLY A 408 -15.97 1.99 -15.12
C GLY A 408 -17.02 1.80 -14.03
N GLU A 409 -18.29 2.01 -14.36
CA GLU A 409 -19.41 1.98 -13.37
C GLU A 409 -19.66 0.59 -12.76
N ASP A 410 -19.38 -0.48 -13.51
CA ASP A 410 -19.69 -1.87 -13.13
C ASP A 410 -18.44 -2.68 -12.72
N PHE A 411 -17.30 -2.02 -12.48
CA PHE A 411 -16.05 -2.73 -12.17
C PHE A 411 -16.08 -3.37 -10.78
N THR A 412 -15.61 -4.62 -10.71
CA THR A 412 -15.52 -5.38 -9.46
C THR A 412 -14.25 -6.23 -9.44
N PHE A 413 -13.61 -6.32 -8.27
CA PHE A 413 -12.47 -7.21 -8.06
C PHE A 413 -12.89 -8.66 -7.83
N ASP A 414 -12.12 -9.60 -8.38
CA ASP A 414 -12.18 -11.03 -8.06
C ASP A 414 -11.22 -11.35 -6.91
N PHE A 415 -11.70 -11.24 -5.68
CA PHE A 415 -10.89 -11.46 -4.48
C PHE A 415 -10.45 -12.92 -4.29
N ASP A 416 -11.05 -13.89 -4.98
CA ASP A 416 -10.64 -15.31 -4.88
C ASP A 416 -9.24 -15.53 -5.46
N LYS A 417 -8.78 -14.63 -6.35
CA LYS A 417 -7.45 -14.66 -6.95
C LYS A 417 -6.43 -13.80 -6.21
N ILE A 418 -6.87 -12.94 -5.29
CA ILE A 418 -6.02 -11.92 -4.67
C ILE A 418 -5.39 -12.47 -3.39
N ASN A 419 -4.06 -12.52 -3.33
CA ASN A 419 -3.34 -12.80 -2.09
C ASN A 419 -2.88 -11.50 -1.43
N LEU A 420 -3.57 -11.09 -0.36
CA LEU A 420 -3.30 -9.83 0.33
C LEU A 420 -1.83 -9.65 0.77
N THR A 421 -1.17 -10.72 1.24
CA THR A 421 0.25 -10.63 1.65
C THR A 421 1.16 -10.36 0.46
N THR A 422 0.88 -10.99 -0.69
CA THR A 422 1.61 -10.72 -1.93
C THR A 422 1.35 -9.30 -2.42
N GLU A 423 0.09 -8.87 -2.48
CA GLU A 423 -0.29 -7.55 -2.98
C GLU A 423 0.34 -6.42 -2.17
N LEU A 424 0.24 -6.47 -0.85
CA LEU A 424 0.87 -5.44 -0.01
C LEU A 424 2.39 -5.49 -0.10
N GLY A 425 2.98 -6.67 -0.32
CA GLY A 425 4.40 -6.81 -0.62
C GLY A 425 4.80 -6.06 -1.89
N ILE A 426 4.02 -6.21 -2.97
CA ILE A 426 4.22 -5.52 -4.25
C ILE A 426 4.09 -4.01 -4.06
N LEU A 427 3.14 -3.53 -3.26
CA LEU A 427 3.05 -2.09 -2.94
C LEU A 427 4.31 -1.56 -2.24
N VAL A 428 4.92 -2.35 -1.36
CA VAL A 428 6.22 -1.99 -0.75
C VAL A 428 7.36 -2.01 -1.77
N ASP A 429 7.33 -2.96 -2.72
CA ASP A 429 8.29 -3.00 -3.83
C ASP A 429 8.15 -1.79 -4.76
N ILE A 430 6.91 -1.34 -5.06
CA ILE A 430 6.64 -0.12 -5.83
C ILE A 430 7.13 1.11 -5.06
N TYR A 431 6.85 1.18 -3.76
CA TYR A 431 7.35 2.25 -2.89
C TYR A 431 8.88 2.39 -2.94
N ASP A 432 9.63 1.28 -2.98
CA ASP A 432 11.10 1.31 -3.06
C ASP A 432 11.59 1.94 -4.37
N GLU A 433 10.97 1.61 -5.51
CA GLU A 433 11.31 2.22 -6.81
C GLU A 433 10.91 3.69 -6.88
N LEU A 434 9.77 4.05 -6.29
CA LEU A 434 9.32 5.44 -6.22
C LEU A 434 10.30 6.34 -5.46
N LYS A 435 11.05 5.79 -4.49
CA LYS A 435 12.13 6.52 -3.82
C LYS A 435 13.32 6.81 -4.73
N VAL A 436 13.60 5.93 -5.71
CA VAL A 436 14.65 6.16 -6.71
C VAL A 436 14.26 7.31 -7.63
N ILE A 437 12.98 7.36 -8.03
CA ILE A 437 12.44 8.39 -8.92
C ILE A 437 12.40 9.77 -8.23
N GLY A 438 11.94 9.82 -6.97
CA GLY A 438 11.73 11.05 -6.22
C GLY A 438 10.31 11.62 -6.41
N PHE A 439 9.43 11.40 -5.43
CA PHE A 439 7.98 11.60 -5.59
C PHE A 439 7.49 13.06 -5.47
N LYS A 440 8.23 13.93 -4.77
CA LYS A 440 7.77 15.30 -4.44
C LYS A 440 7.78 16.27 -5.61
N ASP A 441 8.72 16.05 -6.53
CA ASP A 441 8.93 16.87 -7.72
C ASP A 441 9.07 15.92 -8.91
N PHE A 442 8.04 15.11 -9.18
CA PHE A 442 8.07 14.22 -10.34
C PHE A 442 8.21 15.06 -11.60
N ASP A 443 9.40 14.99 -12.20
CA ASP A 443 9.75 15.63 -13.46
C ASP A 443 10.03 14.51 -14.46
N PHE A 444 9.13 14.37 -15.43
CA PHE A 444 9.25 13.33 -16.45
C PHE A 444 10.49 13.54 -17.32
N GLU A 445 10.89 14.79 -17.58
CA GLU A 445 12.10 15.09 -18.35
C GLU A 445 13.35 14.68 -17.55
N GLU A 446 13.36 14.89 -16.23
CA GLU A 446 14.45 14.39 -15.37
C GLU A 446 14.54 12.85 -15.40
N VAL A 447 13.39 12.16 -15.32
CA VAL A 447 13.32 10.69 -15.44
C VAL A 447 13.86 10.22 -16.80
N LEU A 448 13.52 10.92 -17.89
CA LEU A 448 14.04 10.61 -19.21
C LEU A 448 15.52 10.99 -19.40
N ASN A 449 16.12 11.76 -18.49
CA ASN A 449 17.55 12.09 -18.51
C ASN A 449 18.39 11.14 -17.63
N ASP A 450 17.80 10.55 -16.59
CA ASP A 450 18.47 9.66 -15.65
C ASP A 450 18.08 8.19 -15.90
N ASN A 451 19.06 7.36 -16.28
CA ASN A 451 18.82 5.95 -16.58
C ASN A 451 18.40 5.15 -15.35
N ASP A 452 18.89 5.48 -14.14
CA ASP A 452 18.50 4.75 -12.93
C ASP A 452 17.03 5.06 -12.59
N LYS A 453 16.59 6.32 -12.79
CA LYS A 453 15.17 6.71 -12.62
C LYS A 453 14.27 6.07 -13.68
N PHE A 454 14.72 6.04 -14.93
CA PHE A 454 13.96 5.40 -16.01
C PHE A 454 13.82 3.89 -15.79
N ASP A 455 14.89 3.21 -15.40
CA ASP A 455 14.87 1.79 -15.05
C ASP A 455 13.92 1.51 -13.87
N ALA A 456 13.85 2.41 -12.89
CA ALA A 456 12.88 2.33 -11.79
C ALA A 456 11.43 2.44 -12.28
N VAL A 457 11.13 3.30 -13.27
CA VAL A 457 9.78 3.37 -13.90
C VAL A 457 9.43 2.05 -14.59
N LEU A 458 10.34 1.48 -15.38
CA LEU A 458 10.12 0.17 -16.02
C LEU A 458 9.91 -0.93 -14.96
N ALA A 459 10.67 -0.88 -13.86
CA ALA A 459 10.53 -1.81 -12.75
C ALA A 459 9.18 -1.66 -12.03
N ILE A 460 8.60 -0.46 -11.96
CA ILE A 460 7.24 -0.24 -11.45
C ILE A 460 6.21 -0.88 -12.37
N VAL A 461 6.31 -0.68 -13.68
CA VAL A 461 5.39 -1.30 -14.66
C VAL A 461 5.39 -2.83 -14.50
N GLY A 462 6.57 -3.45 -14.40
CA GLY A 462 6.67 -4.89 -14.15
C GLY A 462 6.06 -5.34 -12.80
N LYS A 463 6.17 -4.52 -11.75
CA LYS A 463 5.55 -4.79 -10.44
C LYS A 463 4.03 -4.67 -10.50
N VAL A 464 3.49 -3.64 -11.18
CA VAL A 464 2.05 -3.45 -11.42
C VAL A 464 1.47 -4.66 -12.15
N ALA A 465 2.16 -5.16 -13.16
CA ALA A 465 1.76 -6.35 -13.91
C ALA A 465 1.76 -7.64 -13.06
N SER A 466 2.67 -7.72 -12.09
CA SER A 466 2.77 -8.87 -11.17
C SER A 466 1.74 -8.86 -10.03
N SER A 467 1.01 -7.76 -9.85
CA SER A 467 -0.03 -7.60 -8.83
C SER A 467 -1.37 -8.11 -9.35
N ASP A 468 -1.99 -9.07 -8.68
CA ASP A 468 -3.30 -9.60 -9.06
C ASP A 468 -4.39 -8.53 -8.92
N LEU A 469 -4.20 -7.57 -8.02
CA LEU A 469 -5.13 -6.45 -7.80
C LEU A 469 -5.00 -5.38 -8.88
N LEU A 470 -3.78 -4.86 -9.11
CA LEU A 470 -3.56 -3.78 -10.06
C LEU A 470 -3.74 -4.27 -11.50
N ASN A 471 -3.33 -5.51 -11.81
CA ASN A 471 -3.51 -6.08 -13.14
C ASN A 471 -5.00 -6.30 -13.50
N GLN A 472 -5.88 -6.52 -12.53
CA GLN A 472 -7.33 -6.53 -12.78
C GLN A 472 -7.88 -5.15 -13.14
N ALA A 473 -7.33 -4.08 -12.56
CA ALA A 473 -7.76 -2.71 -12.81
C ALA A 473 -7.12 -2.10 -14.08
N LEU A 474 -5.91 -2.57 -14.43
CA LEU A 474 -5.07 -1.99 -15.48
C LEU A 474 -5.77 -1.87 -16.84
N PRO A 475 -6.51 -2.87 -17.37
CA PRO A 475 -7.16 -2.73 -18.66
C PRO A 475 -8.20 -1.60 -18.72
N ASN A 476 -9.05 -1.48 -17.70
CA ASN A 476 -10.06 -0.40 -17.67
C ASN A 476 -9.40 0.96 -17.48
N LEU A 477 -8.37 1.04 -16.62
CA LEU A 477 -7.62 2.26 -16.40
C LEU A 477 -6.94 2.73 -17.69
N ALA A 478 -6.28 1.82 -18.41
CA ALA A 478 -5.63 2.11 -19.68
C ALA A 478 -6.67 2.54 -20.73
N ASP A 479 -7.75 1.80 -20.93
CA ASP A 479 -8.81 2.11 -21.90
C ASP A 479 -9.42 3.51 -21.67
N ASN A 480 -9.77 3.82 -20.42
CA ASN A 480 -10.41 5.10 -20.10
C ASN A 480 -9.44 6.28 -20.20
N LEU A 481 -8.19 6.13 -19.73
CA LEU A 481 -7.18 7.19 -19.87
C LEU A 481 -6.83 7.45 -21.34
N MET A 482 -6.69 6.40 -22.15
CA MET A 482 -6.42 6.56 -23.58
C MET A 482 -7.57 7.24 -24.31
N LYS A 483 -8.83 6.96 -23.96
CA LYS A 483 -9.99 7.66 -24.54
C LYS A 483 -10.04 9.14 -24.19
N GLU A 484 -9.53 9.52 -23.02
CA GLU A 484 -9.52 10.91 -22.55
C GLU A 484 -8.35 11.72 -23.13
N GLU A 485 -7.15 11.11 -23.20
CA GLU A 485 -5.91 11.82 -23.50
C GLU A 485 -5.44 11.69 -24.97
N LEU A 486 -5.91 10.68 -25.73
CA LEU A 486 -5.49 10.53 -27.12
C LEU A 486 -6.11 11.61 -28.03
N PRO A 487 -5.36 12.13 -29.02
CA PRO A 487 -5.92 12.99 -30.06
C PRO A 487 -7.09 12.31 -30.79
N GLU A 488 -8.06 13.08 -31.29
CA GLU A 488 -9.24 12.54 -32.00
C GLU A 488 -8.86 11.63 -33.19
N SER A 489 -7.71 11.87 -33.83
CA SER A 489 -7.19 11.07 -34.94
C SER A 489 -6.77 9.65 -34.53
N PHE A 490 -6.38 9.45 -33.26
CA PHE A 490 -5.95 8.16 -32.69
C PHE A 490 -7.01 7.53 -31.76
N SER A 491 -8.05 8.29 -31.40
CA SER A 491 -9.14 7.81 -30.54
C SER A 491 -9.92 6.66 -31.20
N GLY A 492 -10.00 5.52 -30.51
CA GLY A 492 -10.71 4.32 -30.99
C GLY A 492 -9.93 3.42 -31.95
N ILE A 493 -8.66 3.74 -32.22
CA ILE A 493 -7.74 2.88 -32.99
C ILE A 493 -6.92 1.98 -32.07
N VAL A 494 -6.67 2.44 -30.85
CA VAL A 494 -5.98 1.65 -29.84
C VAL A 494 -6.89 0.54 -29.35
N ASP A 495 -6.43 -0.70 -29.52
CA ASP A 495 -7.05 -1.92 -29.03
C ASP A 495 -6.13 -2.56 -27.99
N ILE A 496 -6.68 -2.81 -26.80
CA ILE A 496 -5.97 -3.44 -25.69
C ILE A 496 -6.51 -4.83 -25.37
N GLU A 497 -7.52 -5.30 -26.11
CA GLU A 497 -8.15 -6.58 -25.85
C GLU A 497 -7.18 -7.73 -26.16
N GLY A 498 -6.80 -8.49 -25.12
CA GLY A 498 -5.92 -9.64 -25.26
C GLY A 498 -4.43 -9.31 -25.38
N VAL A 499 -4.07 -8.04 -25.20
CA VAL A 499 -2.69 -7.54 -25.25
C VAL A 499 -2.02 -7.65 -23.87
N ASP A 500 -0.72 -7.96 -23.84
CA ASP A 500 0.08 -7.82 -22.61
C ASP A 500 0.41 -6.35 -22.39
N LEU A 501 -0.49 -5.64 -21.70
CA LEU A 501 -0.36 -4.22 -21.42
C LEU A 501 0.95 -3.85 -20.73
N SER A 502 1.55 -4.75 -19.93
CA SER A 502 2.83 -4.45 -19.29
C SER A 502 3.97 -4.41 -20.29
N GLU A 503 3.98 -5.34 -21.24
CA GLU A 503 4.97 -5.39 -22.30
C GLU A 503 4.81 -4.17 -23.21
N GLU A 504 3.58 -3.85 -23.61
CA GLU A 504 3.31 -2.69 -24.46
C GLU A 504 3.63 -1.36 -23.77
N ILE A 505 3.29 -1.16 -22.50
CA ILE A 505 3.68 0.05 -21.76
C ILE A 505 5.20 0.19 -21.73
N ASN A 506 5.94 -0.91 -21.55
CA ASN A 506 7.41 -0.87 -21.59
C ASN A 506 7.94 -0.53 -22.99
N LYS A 507 7.37 -1.07 -24.06
CA LYS A 507 7.72 -0.69 -25.44
C LYS A 507 7.47 0.80 -25.67
N VAL A 508 6.31 1.32 -25.28
CA VAL A 508 5.95 2.75 -25.38
C VAL A 508 6.91 3.64 -24.59
N LEU A 509 7.25 3.28 -23.35
CA LEU A 509 8.21 4.04 -22.55
C LEU A 509 9.60 4.07 -23.20
N ASN A 510 10.06 2.96 -23.79
CA ASN A 510 11.33 2.90 -24.52
C ASN A 510 11.29 3.76 -25.79
N ILE A 511 10.18 3.77 -26.53
CA ILE A 511 9.97 4.68 -27.66
C ILE A 511 10.07 6.14 -27.20
N ILE A 512 9.39 6.51 -26.11
CA ILE A 512 9.44 7.86 -25.53
C ILE A 512 10.88 8.26 -25.17
N LYS A 513 11.63 7.38 -24.51
CA LYS A 513 13.04 7.60 -24.17
C LYS A 513 13.92 7.71 -25.42
N GLY A 514 13.65 6.90 -26.45
CA GLY A 514 14.31 6.99 -27.76
C GLY A 514 14.08 8.35 -28.42
N LEU A 515 12.83 8.80 -28.49
CA LEU A 515 12.46 10.11 -29.02
C LEU A 515 13.12 11.25 -28.23
N HIS A 516 13.10 11.18 -26.89
CA HIS A 516 13.81 12.15 -26.06
C HIS A 516 15.32 12.19 -26.35
N ASN A 517 15.97 11.04 -26.54
CA ASN A 517 17.38 10.97 -26.92
C ASN A 517 17.67 11.56 -28.31
N LEU A 518 16.68 11.58 -29.22
CA LEU A 518 16.76 12.30 -30.50
C LEU A 518 16.60 13.82 -30.36
N GLY A 519 16.34 14.33 -29.15
CA GLY A 519 16.15 15.74 -28.87
C GLY A 519 14.71 16.21 -29.02
N ILE A 520 13.73 15.30 -29.06
CA ILE A 520 12.31 15.67 -29.00
C ILE A 520 11.97 16.07 -27.57
N ASN A 521 11.59 17.34 -27.38
CA ASN A 521 11.06 17.81 -26.11
C ASN A 521 9.53 17.68 -26.15
N PHE A 522 8.94 17.01 -25.15
CA PHE A 522 7.50 16.75 -25.15
C PHE A 522 6.64 17.98 -24.78
N ASP A 523 7.25 19.06 -24.26
CA ASP A 523 6.58 20.34 -23.99
C ASP A 523 6.57 21.27 -25.21
N SER A 524 7.64 21.28 -26.03
CA SER A 524 7.75 22.11 -27.25
C SER A 524 7.59 21.32 -28.57
N GLY A 525 7.41 20.00 -28.48
CA GLY A 525 7.22 19.12 -29.62
C GLY A 525 8.47 19.02 -30.50
N PHE A 526 8.26 19.10 -31.82
CA PHE A 526 9.32 18.95 -32.82
C PHE A 526 10.07 20.25 -33.14
N GLU A 527 9.68 21.39 -32.54
CA GLU A 527 10.20 22.71 -32.93
C GLU A 527 11.70 22.91 -32.61
N ASP A 528 12.21 22.25 -31.56
CA ASP A 528 13.58 22.41 -31.09
C ASP A 528 14.55 21.31 -31.57
N ILE A 529 14.09 20.37 -32.40
CA ILE A 529 14.91 19.25 -32.87
C ILE A 529 15.89 19.73 -33.94
N ASP A 530 17.18 19.51 -33.70
CA ASP A 530 18.21 19.68 -34.73
C ASP A 530 18.27 18.44 -35.64
N LEU A 531 17.43 18.43 -36.68
CA LEU A 531 17.35 17.33 -37.65
C LEU A 531 18.71 17.02 -38.33
N THR A 532 19.65 17.97 -38.37
CA THR A 532 20.98 17.77 -38.97
C THR A 532 21.89 16.87 -38.13
N LYS A 533 21.57 16.69 -36.84
CA LYS A 533 22.34 15.86 -35.90
C LYS A 533 21.81 14.46 -35.70
N LEU A 534 20.67 14.13 -36.31
CA LEU A 534 20.06 12.82 -36.15
C LEU A 534 20.98 11.68 -36.63
N ASN A 535 20.84 10.55 -35.96
CA ASN A 535 21.46 9.30 -36.34
C ASN A 535 20.41 8.42 -37.03
N THR A 536 20.75 7.92 -38.21
CA THR A 536 19.85 7.08 -39.01
C THR A 536 19.47 5.79 -38.28
N ASP A 537 20.42 5.14 -37.62
CA ASP A 537 20.16 3.87 -36.92
C ASP A 537 19.18 4.08 -35.74
N ASP A 538 19.39 5.14 -34.94
CA ASP A 538 18.51 5.45 -33.80
C ASP A 538 17.07 5.79 -34.24
N VAL A 539 16.90 6.48 -35.37
CA VAL A 539 15.56 6.78 -35.94
C VAL A 539 14.89 5.52 -36.45
N LEU A 540 15.64 4.63 -37.12
CA LEU A 540 15.11 3.37 -37.62
C LEU A 540 14.71 2.43 -36.47
N ASP A 541 15.51 2.35 -35.41
CA ASP A 541 15.22 1.55 -34.22
C ASP A 541 13.91 2.00 -33.54
N ILE A 542 13.60 3.30 -33.55
CA ILE A 542 12.34 3.83 -33.01
C ILE A 542 11.16 3.48 -33.93
N ILE A 543 11.34 3.59 -35.25
CA ILE A 543 10.32 3.20 -36.24
C ILE A 543 9.99 1.72 -36.11
N ASP A 544 11.00 0.86 -35.97
CA ASP A 544 10.82 -0.57 -35.75
C ASP A 544 10.02 -0.84 -34.47
N GLN A 545 10.38 -0.19 -33.36
CA GLN A 545 9.64 -0.32 -32.11
C GLN A 545 8.18 0.13 -32.21
N ILE A 546 7.88 1.20 -32.95
CA ILE A 546 6.50 1.67 -33.17
C ILE A 546 5.69 0.62 -33.95
N PHE A 547 6.29 0.00 -34.98
CA PHE A 547 5.62 -1.03 -35.78
C PHE A 547 5.51 -2.38 -35.06
N ASP A 548 6.28 -2.60 -34.00
CA ASP A 548 6.22 -3.79 -33.14
C ASP A 548 5.21 -3.64 -31.97
N LEU A 549 4.50 -2.51 -31.88
CA LEU A 549 3.43 -2.32 -30.89
C LEU A 549 2.18 -3.11 -31.29
N ASP A 550 1.66 -3.90 -30.35
CA ASP A 550 0.44 -4.69 -30.52
C ASP A 550 -0.84 -3.90 -30.15
N LEU A 551 -0.70 -2.58 -29.97
CA LEU A 551 -1.77 -1.68 -29.51
C LEU A 551 -2.73 -1.23 -30.62
N PHE A 552 -2.41 -1.42 -31.90
CA PHE A 552 -3.23 -0.92 -33.00
C PHE A 552 -3.10 -1.79 -34.25
N ASP A 553 -4.16 -1.85 -35.06
CA ASP A 553 -4.05 -2.35 -36.43
C ASP A 553 -3.21 -1.38 -37.25
N GLU A 554 -2.17 -1.89 -37.91
CA GLU A 554 -1.22 -1.09 -38.69
C GLU A 554 -1.88 -0.24 -39.77
N LYS A 555 -2.99 -0.71 -40.37
CA LYS A 555 -3.71 0.06 -41.40
C LYS A 555 -4.49 1.21 -40.78
N GLU A 556 -5.08 0.99 -39.61
CA GLU A 556 -5.73 2.06 -38.86
C GLU A 556 -4.71 3.09 -38.36
N LEU A 557 -3.51 2.65 -37.94
CA LEU A 557 -2.39 3.55 -37.63
C LEU A 557 -2.03 4.42 -38.84
N PHE A 558 -1.88 3.84 -40.03
CA PHE A 558 -1.62 4.62 -41.24
C PHE A 558 -2.73 5.63 -41.56
N ARG A 559 -4.00 5.25 -41.39
CA ARG A 559 -5.13 6.19 -41.54
C ARG A 559 -5.06 7.34 -40.54
N ALA A 560 -4.77 7.05 -39.28
CA ALA A 560 -4.60 8.06 -38.23
C ALA A 560 -3.50 9.06 -38.61
N LEU A 561 -2.34 8.55 -39.01
CA LEU A 561 -1.20 9.36 -39.45
C LEU A 561 -1.55 10.20 -40.69
N PHE A 562 -2.29 9.66 -41.65
CA PHE A 562 -2.75 10.39 -42.84
C PHE A 562 -3.68 11.56 -42.51
N ARG A 563 -4.59 11.36 -41.55
CA ARG A 563 -5.45 12.45 -41.03
C ARG A 563 -4.62 13.53 -40.35
N GLU A 564 -3.66 13.13 -39.52
CA GLU A 564 -2.79 14.05 -38.78
C GLU A 564 -1.92 14.89 -39.73
N LEU A 565 -1.38 14.26 -40.80
CA LEU A 565 -0.62 14.91 -41.86
C LEU A 565 -1.48 15.71 -42.86
N LYS A 566 -2.80 15.70 -42.68
CA LYS A 566 -3.79 16.42 -43.51
C LYS A 566 -3.63 16.10 -45.00
N ILE A 567 -3.47 14.83 -45.34
CA ILE A 567 -3.38 14.37 -46.74
C ILE A 567 -4.78 14.36 -47.36
N GLU A 568 -4.96 14.95 -48.54
CA GLU A 568 -6.28 15.00 -49.20
C GLU A 568 -6.75 13.58 -49.57
N GLY A 569 -8.01 13.25 -49.27
CA GLY A 569 -8.58 11.93 -49.57
C GLY A 569 -8.21 10.82 -48.57
N ALA A 570 -7.58 11.15 -47.43
CA ALA A 570 -7.16 10.19 -46.41
C ALA A 570 -8.26 9.20 -45.97
N ASP A 571 -9.50 9.66 -45.83
CA ASP A 571 -10.63 8.83 -45.39
C ASP A 571 -11.16 7.88 -46.48
N ASP A 572 -10.94 8.21 -47.76
CA ASP A 572 -11.40 7.42 -48.91
C ASP A 572 -10.30 6.49 -49.45
N TYR A 573 -9.11 6.52 -48.85
CA TYR A 573 -7.96 5.74 -49.29
C TYR A 573 -8.14 4.25 -48.93
N ASP A 574 -7.96 3.37 -49.92
CA ASP A 574 -8.17 1.92 -49.74
C ASP A 574 -6.87 1.21 -49.29
N PHE A 575 -6.81 0.91 -48.00
CA PHE A 575 -5.75 0.12 -47.37
C PHE A 575 -5.97 -1.40 -47.48
N GLY A 576 -7.05 -1.87 -48.12
CA GLY A 576 -7.44 -3.28 -48.17
C GLY A 576 -6.38 -4.19 -48.81
N ASP A 577 -5.88 -3.80 -49.97
CA ASP A 577 -4.89 -4.56 -50.77
C ASP A 577 -3.43 -4.14 -50.50
N MET A 578 -3.14 -3.61 -49.31
CA MET A 578 -1.81 -3.14 -48.92
C MET A 578 -0.93 -4.29 -48.42
N ASP A 579 0.31 -4.36 -48.90
CA ASP A 579 1.34 -5.28 -48.39
C ASP A 579 2.15 -4.56 -47.32
N LEU A 580 1.82 -4.85 -46.05
CA LEU A 580 2.33 -4.11 -44.88
C LEU A 580 3.86 -4.18 -44.77
N GLU A 581 4.47 -5.31 -45.13
CA GLU A 581 5.94 -5.45 -45.08
C GLU A 581 6.61 -4.55 -46.13
N VAL A 582 6.03 -4.45 -47.32
CA VAL A 582 6.52 -3.53 -48.36
C VAL A 582 6.39 -2.08 -47.91
N GLU A 583 5.27 -1.71 -47.28
CA GLU A 583 5.08 -0.35 -46.76
C GLU A 583 6.05 0.00 -45.65
N LYS A 584 6.25 -0.89 -44.66
CA LYS A 584 7.20 -0.69 -43.56
C LYS A 584 8.61 -0.49 -44.09
N GLU A 585 9.08 -1.36 -44.99
CA GLU A 585 10.42 -1.25 -45.58
C GLU A 585 10.59 0.02 -46.42
N ALA A 586 9.55 0.43 -47.16
CA ALA A 586 9.58 1.68 -47.91
C ALA A 586 9.63 2.91 -47.00
N ILE A 587 8.86 2.94 -45.90
CA ILE A 587 8.90 4.00 -44.89
C ILE A 587 10.29 4.10 -44.29
N LYS A 588 10.87 2.98 -43.84
CA LYS A 588 12.24 2.93 -43.30
C LYS A 588 13.25 3.45 -44.32
N HIS A 589 13.16 3.02 -45.58
CA HIS A 589 14.07 3.46 -46.62
C HIS A 589 13.95 4.97 -46.88
N VAL A 590 12.73 5.49 -47.01
CA VAL A 590 12.49 6.92 -47.23
C VAL A 590 13.00 7.74 -46.06
N VAL A 591 12.63 7.40 -44.81
CA VAL A 591 13.09 8.13 -43.62
C VAL A 591 14.62 8.06 -43.51
N SER A 592 15.22 6.90 -43.71
CA SER A 592 16.68 6.74 -43.69
C SER A 592 17.36 7.68 -44.67
N LYS A 593 16.88 7.74 -45.92
CA LYS A 593 17.42 8.62 -46.96
C LYS A 593 17.14 10.10 -46.67
N MET A 594 15.99 10.44 -46.08
CA MET A 594 15.70 11.81 -45.63
C MET A 594 16.67 12.27 -44.55
N VAL A 595 16.97 11.43 -43.54
CA VAL A 595 17.96 11.78 -42.50
C VAL A 595 19.35 11.98 -43.13
N ILE A 596 19.77 11.10 -44.03
CA ILE A 596 21.06 11.23 -44.73
C ILE A 596 21.09 12.52 -45.58
N PHE A 597 20.01 12.82 -46.30
CA PHE A 597 19.88 14.02 -47.12
C PHE A 597 19.96 15.30 -46.29
N ILE A 598 19.18 15.42 -45.21
CA ILE A 598 19.18 16.60 -44.33
C ILE A 598 20.58 16.80 -43.70
N LYS A 599 21.22 15.72 -43.28
CA LYS A 599 22.58 15.75 -42.73
C LYS A 599 23.64 16.14 -43.76
N GLY A 600 23.52 15.65 -44.99
CA GLY A 600 24.38 16.01 -46.12
C GLY A 600 24.19 17.46 -46.57
N ALA A 601 22.95 17.94 -46.57
CA ALA A 601 22.61 19.33 -46.85
C ALA A 601 23.05 20.27 -45.71
N ASN A 602 23.16 19.76 -44.48
CA ASN A 602 23.46 20.50 -43.26
C ASN A 602 22.51 21.71 -43.04
N THR A 603 21.27 21.55 -43.47
CA THR A 603 20.19 22.52 -43.32
C THR A 603 18.84 21.82 -43.38
N THR A 604 17.87 22.36 -42.65
CA THR A 604 16.44 22.01 -42.76
C THR A 604 15.68 23.06 -43.56
N ASP A 605 16.32 24.21 -43.82
CA ASP A 605 15.83 25.28 -44.67
C ASP A 605 16.31 25.06 -46.11
N PHE A 606 15.35 24.96 -47.01
CA PHE A 606 15.56 24.71 -48.43
C PHE A 606 15.58 26.02 -49.26
N GLU A 607 15.67 27.20 -48.64
CA GLU A 607 15.84 28.46 -49.39
C GLU A 607 17.05 28.44 -50.35
N ASP A 608 18.12 27.71 -50.00
CA ASP A 608 19.30 27.50 -50.86
C ASP A 608 19.28 26.14 -51.57
N PHE A 609 18.08 25.69 -51.99
CA PHE A 609 17.84 24.39 -52.61
C PHE A 609 18.84 24.09 -53.74
N GLN A 610 19.17 25.10 -54.54
CA GLN A 610 20.13 24.99 -55.63
C GLN A 610 21.50 24.47 -55.17
N ASN A 611 22.09 25.07 -54.14
CA ASN A 611 23.40 24.65 -53.65
C ASN A 611 23.34 23.24 -53.05
N ILE A 612 22.19 22.86 -52.47
CA ILE A 612 21.97 21.53 -51.91
C ILE A 612 21.99 20.46 -53.01
N ILE A 613 21.25 20.66 -54.10
CA ILE A 613 21.13 19.67 -55.20
C ILE A 613 22.30 19.71 -56.20
N THR A 614 23.17 20.71 -56.14
CA THR A 614 24.41 20.74 -56.93
C THR A 614 25.40 19.68 -56.44
N ASP A 615 25.32 19.28 -55.16
CA ASP A 615 26.04 18.14 -54.64
C ASP A 615 25.41 16.83 -55.17
N GLU A 616 26.20 16.06 -55.91
CA GLU A 616 25.77 14.81 -56.55
C GLU A 616 25.24 13.78 -55.54
N THR A 617 25.80 13.77 -54.31
CA THR A 617 25.37 12.84 -53.25
C THR A 617 24.00 13.24 -52.70
N ASN A 618 23.79 14.53 -52.43
CA ASN A 618 22.50 15.03 -51.97
C ASN A 618 21.41 14.85 -53.05
N ARG A 619 21.76 15.09 -54.31
CA ARG A 619 20.87 14.85 -55.45
C ARG A 619 20.48 13.39 -55.59
N GLU A 620 21.45 12.46 -55.50
CA GLU A 620 21.16 11.02 -55.52
C GLU A 620 20.31 10.59 -54.32
N ASN A 621 20.55 11.12 -53.12
CA ASN A 621 19.72 10.83 -51.96
C ASN A 621 18.27 11.32 -52.14
N LEU A 622 18.07 12.50 -52.75
CA LEU A 622 16.74 13.01 -53.10
C LEU A 622 16.03 12.12 -54.13
N LEU A 623 16.75 11.66 -55.15
CA LEU A 623 16.21 10.73 -56.14
C LEU A 623 15.91 9.35 -55.55
N ASP A 624 16.71 8.89 -54.58
CA ASP A 624 16.47 7.65 -53.82
C ASP A 624 15.21 7.76 -52.94
N ILE A 625 14.96 8.92 -52.32
CA ILE A 625 13.72 9.18 -51.58
C ILE A 625 12.50 9.02 -52.50
N ILE A 626 12.52 9.66 -53.67
CA ILE A 626 11.43 9.61 -54.65
C ILE A 626 11.24 8.18 -55.17
N ALA A 627 12.33 7.48 -55.48
CA ALA A 627 12.29 6.10 -55.96
C ALA A 627 11.73 5.14 -54.91
N SER A 628 12.17 5.27 -53.65
CA SER A 628 11.73 4.38 -52.57
C SER A 628 10.27 4.60 -52.19
N ALA A 629 9.80 5.84 -52.29
CA ALA A 629 8.39 6.15 -52.13
C ALA A 629 7.52 5.49 -53.21
N SER A 630 8.04 5.35 -54.44
CA SER A 630 7.29 4.82 -55.59
C SER A 630 6.81 3.37 -55.44
N ASP A 631 7.46 2.60 -54.56
CA ASP A 631 7.12 1.22 -54.22
C ASP A 631 6.06 1.11 -53.10
N SER A 632 5.71 2.22 -52.44
CA SER A 632 4.79 2.27 -51.30
C SER A 632 3.52 3.06 -51.61
N LYS A 633 2.38 2.49 -51.28
CA LYS A 633 1.08 3.16 -51.41
C LYS A 633 0.97 4.37 -50.47
N VAL A 634 1.50 4.24 -49.26
CA VAL A 634 1.49 5.29 -48.22
C VAL A 634 2.46 6.43 -48.58
N MET A 635 3.70 6.11 -48.89
CA MET A 635 4.75 7.10 -49.12
C MET A 635 4.61 7.83 -50.45
N VAL A 636 3.94 7.24 -51.45
CA VAL A 636 3.53 7.93 -52.69
C VAL A 636 2.80 9.23 -52.35
N GLU A 637 1.79 9.21 -51.48
CA GLU A 637 0.99 10.40 -51.16
C GLU A 637 1.78 11.42 -50.33
N VAL A 638 2.57 10.95 -49.36
CA VAL A 638 3.38 11.80 -48.49
C VAL A 638 4.48 12.51 -49.28
N VAL A 639 5.27 11.74 -50.05
CA VAL A 639 6.40 12.27 -50.82
C VAL A 639 5.93 13.11 -51.99
N LEU A 640 4.81 12.78 -52.65
CA LEU A 640 4.22 13.66 -53.67
C LEU A 640 3.88 15.01 -53.08
N LYS A 641 3.20 15.06 -51.93
CA LYS A 641 2.81 16.32 -51.30
C LYS A 641 4.04 17.16 -50.92
N LEU A 642 5.04 16.55 -50.30
CA LEU A 642 6.28 17.21 -49.89
C LEU A 642 7.08 17.71 -51.11
N PHE A 643 7.28 16.84 -52.11
CA PHE A 643 8.09 17.16 -53.27
C PHE A 643 7.37 18.14 -54.21
N ASN A 644 6.06 18.01 -54.42
CA ASN A 644 5.29 19.02 -55.14
C ASN A 644 5.34 20.36 -54.42
N SER A 645 5.18 20.43 -53.09
CA SER A 645 5.35 21.70 -52.36
C SER A 645 6.74 22.28 -52.59
N MET A 646 7.79 21.48 -52.39
CA MET A 646 9.17 21.90 -52.59
C MET A 646 9.43 22.41 -54.02
N LEU A 647 8.90 21.73 -55.04
CA LEU A 647 8.99 22.17 -56.43
C LEU A 647 8.23 23.47 -56.67
N GLN A 648 6.97 23.57 -56.22
CA GLN A 648 6.14 24.76 -56.42
C GLN A 648 6.70 25.98 -55.69
N ASP A 649 7.28 25.81 -54.50
CA ASP A 649 7.86 26.89 -53.71
C ASP A 649 9.14 27.45 -54.34
N ASN A 650 9.91 26.61 -55.03
CA ASN A 650 11.20 26.96 -55.65
C ASN A 650 11.12 27.25 -57.16
N MET A 651 9.96 27.11 -57.78
CA MET A 651 9.76 27.34 -59.22
C MET A 651 9.34 28.78 -59.52
N PRO A 652 9.74 29.36 -60.67
CA PRO A 652 9.24 30.66 -61.12
C PRO A 652 7.70 30.67 -61.20
N GLU A 653 7.07 31.81 -60.83
CA GLU A 653 5.60 31.96 -60.80
C GLU A 653 4.93 31.61 -62.13
N GLU A 654 5.61 31.82 -63.25
CA GLU A 654 5.09 31.53 -64.59
C GLU A 654 4.98 30.01 -64.87
N LEU A 655 5.72 29.18 -64.13
CA LEU A 655 5.77 27.73 -64.31
C LEU A 655 5.03 26.97 -63.19
N LYS A 656 4.65 27.65 -62.12
CA LYS A 656 3.81 27.07 -61.05
C LYS A 656 2.50 26.53 -61.62
N ASP A 657 2.00 25.47 -61.00
CA ASP A 657 0.79 24.71 -61.41
C ASP A 657 0.85 23.99 -62.78
N ILE A 658 1.88 24.20 -63.60
CA ILE A 658 2.03 23.51 -64.89
C ILE A 658 2.67 22.12 -64.70
N ILE A 659 3.64 22.02 -63.79
CA ILE A 659 4.37 20.79 -63.47
C ILE A 659 3.73 20.13 -62.25
N ASP A 660 3.18 18.93 -62.44
CA ASP A 660 2.47 18.18 -61.39
C ASP A 660 2.75 16.68 -61.53
N LEU A 661 3.50 16.13 -60.58
CA LEU A 661 3.96 14.75 -60.60
C LEU A 661 2.88 13.73 -60.28
N SER A 662 1.76 14.16 -59.69
CA SER A 662 0.61 13.26 -59.41
C SER A 662 0.00 12.67 -60.69
N LYS A 663 0.30 13.27 -61.85
CA LYS A 663 -0.19 12.83 -63.17
C LYS A 663 0.66 11.75 -63.82
N LEU A 664 1.79 11.38 -63.22
CA LEU A 664 2.72 10.37 -63.76
C LEU A 664 2.56 9.01 -63.08
N PRO A 665 2.78 7.91 -63.81
CA PRO A 665 2.94 6.60 -63.18
C PRO A 665 4.17 6.60 -62.28
N THR A 666 4.07 5.98 -61.10
CA THR A 666 5.14 5.92 -60.08
C THR A 666 6.46 5.38 -60.63
N SER A 667 6.40 4.44 -61.59
CA SER A 667 7.56 3.88 -62.28
C SER A 667 8.40 4.90 -63.07
N SER A 668 7.83 6.05 -63.45
CA SER A 668 8.52 7.13 -64.17
C SER A 668 9.04 8.22 -63.24
N TRP A 669 8.72 8.21 -61.95
CA TRP A 669 8.99 9.34 -61.06
C TRP A 669 10.47 9.63 -60.88
N ARG A 670 11.31 8.61 -60.67
CA ARG A 670 12.75 8.81 -60.49
C ARG A 670 13.36 9.48 -61.73
N SER A 671 13.06 8.95 -62.92
CA SER A 671 13.63 9.50 -64.16
C SER A 671 13.14 10.91 -64.43
N GLU A 672 11.86 11.20 -64.18
CA GLU A 672 11.34 12.55 -64.43
C GLU A 672 11.79 13.56 -63.37
N ALA A 673 11.95 13.14 -62.11
CA ALA A 673 12.56 13.97 -61.09
C ALA A 673 14.04 14.29 -61.42
N GLU A 674 14.80 13.32 -61.91
CA GLU A 674 16.19 13.52 -62.35
C GLU A 674 16.27 14.56 -63.48
N LYS A 675 15.44 14.41 -64.52
CA LYS A 675 15.34 15.40 -65.61
C LYS A 675 14.95 16.78 -65.10
N LEU A 676 13.97 16.88 -64.18
CA LEU A 676 13.54 18.15 -63.60
C LEU A 676 14.65 18.85 -62.82
N LEU A 677 15.40 18.11 -62.00
CA LEU A 677 16.53 18.65 -61.24
C LEU A 677 17.65 19.11 -62.17
N ASP A 678 17.96 18.35 -63.23
CA ASP A 678 18.93 18.75 -64.25
C ASP A 678 18.50 20.02 -65.01
N ILE A 679 17.22 20.12 -65.37
CA ILE A 679 16.65 21.33 -66.00
C ILE A 679 16.77 22.53 -65.05
N PHE A 680 16.41 22.35 -63.78
CA PHE A 680 16.50 23.40 -62.77
C PHE A 680 17.93 23.92 -62.61
N LEU A 681 18.91 23.02 -62.54
CA LEU A 681 20.33 23.39 -62.48
C LEU A 681 20.79 24.13 -63.75
N ASP A 682 20.47 23.61 -64.94
CA ASP A 682 20.85 24.24 -66.21
C ASP A 682 20.22 25.64 -66.38
N ILE A 683 18.95 25.79 -65.96
CA ILE A 683 18.21 27.06 -65.99
C ILE A 683 18.88 28.10 -65.08
N ASN A 684 19.29 27.67 -63.90
CA ASN A 684 19.90 28.55 -62.93
C ASN A 684 21.34 28.90 -63.30
N ASP A 685 22.12 27.96 -63.83
CA ASP A 685 23.45 28.22 -64.40
C ASP A 685 23.40 29.25 -65.54
N ALA A 686 22.32 29.25 -66.32
CA ALA A 686 22.06 30.24 -67.36
C ALA A 686 21.63 31.62 -66.82
N ASN A 687 21.32 31.73 -65.52
CA ASN A 687 20.73 32.91 -64.87
C ASN A 687 19.49 33.43 -65.62
N LEU A 688 18.61 32.52 -66.03
CA LEU A 688 17.42 32.84 -66.84
C LEU A 688 16.36 33.66 -66.07
N PHE A 689 16.33 33.52 -64.74
CA PHE A 689 15.29 34.08 -63.87
C PHE A 689 15.82 35.04 -62.79
N GLY A 690 17.14 35.27 -62.71
CA GLY A 690 17.75 36.15 -61.70
C GLY A 690 17.90 37.61 -62.17
N GLU A 691 18.20 38.54 -61.25
CA GLU A 691 18.35 39.98 -61.54
C GLU A 691 19.64 40.36 -62.33
N GLY A 692 20.45 39.37 -62.73
CA GLY A 692 21.72 39.55 -63.45
C GLY A 692 21.62 39.49 -64.99
N GLN A 693 22.73 39.68 -65.70
CA GLN A 693 22.79 39.41 -67.14
C GLN A 693 22.65 37.90 -67.39
N MET A 694 21.73 37.52 -68.28
CA MET A 694 21.54 36.15 -68.74
C MET A 694 22.80 35.64 -69.43
N THR A 695 23.27 34.46 -69.04
CA THR A 695 24.49 33.82 -69.56
C THR A 695 24.13 32.55 -70.33
N ILE A 696 23.22 32.68 -71.30
CA ILE A 696 22.77 31.55 -72.09
C ILE A 696 23.65 31.35 -73.33
N THR A 697 24.31 30.19 -73.42
CA THR A 697 24.96 29.75 -74.67
C THR A 697 23.93 29.02 -75.53
N ASN A 698 24.14 29.00 -76.85
CA ASN A 698 23.26 28.26 -77.74
C ASN A 698 23.20 26.77 -77.38
N ASP A 699 24.33 26.17 -76.98
CA ASP A 699 24.39 24.76 -76.56
C ASP A 699 23.57 24.51 -75.27
N LEU A 700 23.64 25.43 -74.30
CA LEU A 700 22.87 25.35 -73.06
C LEU A 700 21.37 25.56 -73.32
N ALA A 701 21.00 26.50 -74.19
CA ALA A 701 19.62 26.70 -74.61
C ALA A 701 19.03 25.45 -75.30
N ILE A 702 19.81 24.83 -76.18
CA ILE A 702 19.41 23.57 -76.85
C ILE A 702 19.28 22.45 -75.82
N LYS A 703 20.20 22.34 -74.86
CA LYS A 703 20.14 21.33 -73.79
C LYS A 703 18.88 21.50 -72.93
N ILE A 704 18.62 22.71 -72.42
CA ILE A 704 17.42 23.02 -71.61
C ILE A 704 16.14 22.69 -72.39
N MET A 705 16.01 23.18 -73.62
CA MET A 705 14.82 22.96 -74.44
C MET A 705 14.64 21.48 -74.81
N THR A 706 15.74 20.74 -75.02
CA THR A 706 15.69 19.29 -75.27
C THR A 706 15.15 18.56 -74.05
N ASN A 707 15.71 18.86 -72.87
CA ASN A 707 15.31 18.22 -71.63
C ASN A 707 13.86 18.56 -71.26
N ILE A 708 13.42 19.82 -71.42
CA ILE A 708 12.04 20.24 -71.16
C ILE A 708 11.06 19.48 -72.05
N PHE A 709 11.34 19.37 -73.36
CA PHE A 709 10.43 18.66 -74.27
C PHE A 709 10.46 17.13 -74.13
N ASP A 710 11.49 16.58 -73.49
CA ASP A 710 11.59 15.15 -73.16
C ASP A 710 10.89 14.78 -71.83
N LEU A 711 10.32 15.76 -71.12
CA LEU A 711 9.56 15.53 -69.89
C LEU A 711 8.18 14.92 -70.18
N GLU A 712 7.89 13.77 -69.58
CA GLU A 712 6.57 13.12 -69.71
C GLU A 712 5.45 13.96 -69.07
N LEU A 713 5.78 14.70 -68.00
CA LEU A 713 4.87 15.55 -67.23
C LEU A 713 4.35 16.79 -67.98
N ILE A 714 5.00 17.19 -69.07
CA ILE A 714 4.54 18.34 -69.87
C ILE A 714 3.62 17.94 -71.03
N LYS A 715 3.38 16.64 -71.20
CA LYS A 715 2.62 16.09 -72.32
C LYS A 715 1.18 16.59 -72.30
N GLY A 716 0.76 17.26 -73.35
CA GLY A 716 -0.52 17.98 -73.43
C GLY A 716 -0.53 19.39 -72.81
N GLN A 717 0.58 19.87 -72.25
CA GLN A 717 0.80 21.24 -71.77
C GLN A 717 1.92 21.98 -72.53
N GLU A 718 2.42 21.41 -73.62
CA GLU A 718 3.57 21.90 -74.37
C GLU A 718 3.37 23.33 -74.87
N GLU A 719 2.14 23.67 -75.30
CA GLU A 719 1.77 25.03 -75.70
C GLU A 719 1.97 26.04 -74.57
N LYS A 720 1.53 25.70 -73.35
CA LYS A 720 1.61 26.62 -72.21
C LYS A 720 3.06 26.83 -71.80
N ILE A 721 3.83 25.75 -71.69
CA ILE A 721 5.25 25.83 -71.33
C ILE A 721 6.03 26.59 -72.38
N PHE A 722 5.81 26.29 -73.67
CA PHE A 722 6.48 27.03 -74.73
C PHE A 722 6.10 28.51 -74.73
N ARG A 723 4.84 28.87 -74.49
CA ARG A 723 4.43 30.28 -74.35
C ARG A 723 5.17 30.99 -73.23
N GLU A 724 5.28 30.38 -72.05
CA GLU A 724 5.98 30.99 -70.92
C GLU A 724 7.48 31.11 -71.20
N LEU A 725 8.13 30.05 -71.69
CA LEU A 725 9.55 30.10 -72.09
C LEU A 725 9.80 31.11 -73.21
N PHE A 726 8.88 31.26 -74.16
CA PHE A 726 9.01 32.18 -75.29
C PHE A 726 8.92 33.65 -74.86
N LYS A 727 8.12 33.98 -73.83
CA LYS A 727 8.09 35.33 -73.22
C LYS A 727 9.44 35.73 -72.62
N MET A 728 10.29 34.76 -72.28
CA MET A 728 11.60 34.98 -71.64
C MET A 728 12.71 35.31 -72.65
N ILE A 729 12.47 35.13 -73.96
CA ILE A 729 13.42 35.48 -75.01
C ILE A 729 13.34 37.01 -75.25
N PRO A 730 14.41 37.80 -75.01
CA PRO A 730 14.36 39.28 -75.03
C PRO A 730 14.05 39.95 -76.38
N VAL A 731 13.71 39.18 -77.41
CA VAL A 731 13.89 39.58 -78.81
C VAL A 731 12.60 40.05 -79.47
N ILE A 732 11.40 39.80 -78.92
CA ILE A 732 10.16 40.14 -79.63
C ILE A 732 9.06 40.69 -78.70
N ASP A 733 9.18 41.96 -78.35
CA ASP A 733 8.14 42.72 -77.65
C ASP A 733 6.87 42.82 -78.54
N GLY A 734 5.73 42.30 -78.07
CA GLY A 734 4.42 42.42 -78.73
C GLY A 734 4.02 41.33 -79.73
N PHE A 735 4.73 40.19 -79.77
CA PHE A 735 4.33 39.02 -80.56
C PHE A 735 3.69 37.95 -79.68
N GLU A 736 2.36 37.79 -79.78
CA GLU A 736 1.63 36.65 -79.23
C GLU A 736 1.26 35.70 -80.39
N PRO A 737 1.97 34.57 -80.55
CA PRO A 737 1.60 33.61 -81.58
C PRO A 737 0.25 32.95 -81.25
N GLU A 738 -0.51 32.61 -82.29
CA GLU A 738 -1.66 31.70 -82.18
C GLU A 738 -1.16 30.27 -82.33
N TYR A 739 -1.26 29.48 -81.25
CA TYR A 739 -0.75 28.11 -81.22
C TYR A 739 -1.85 27.04 -81.31
N SER A 740 -3.11 27.46 -81.48
CA SER A 740 -4.31 26.61 -81.49
C SER A 740 -4.35 25.54 -82.61
N ASN A 741 -3.43 25.60 -83.57
CA ASN A 741 -3.30 24.63 -84.67
C ASN A 741 -1.89 24.01 -84.78
N VAL A 742 -1.07 24.14 -83.73
CA VAL A 742 0.28 23.57 -83.70
C VAL A 742 0.19 22.08 -83.37
N ASP A 743 0.86 21.25 -84.17
CA ASP A 743 1.00 19.83 -83.89
C ASP A 743 2.18 19.58 -82.94
N TRP A 744 1.89 19.66 -81.64
CA TRP A 744 2.88 19.48 -80.58
C TRP A 744 3.51 18.07 -80.54
N SER A 745 3.02 17.11 -81.33
CA SER A 745 3.69 15.80 -81.46
C SER A 745 4.93 15.83 -82.36
N THR A 746 5.10 16.88 -83.18
CA THR A 746 6.26 17.05 -84.09
C THR A 746 6.90 18.43 -84.01
N GLU A 747 6.22 19.42 -83.44
CA GLU A 747 6.73 20.79 -83.35
C GLU A 747 7.94 20.96 -82.40
N PRO A 748 8.04 20.28 -81.25
CA PRO A 748 9.24 20.34 -80.40
C PRO A 748 10.54 20.04 -81.15
N ASP A 749 10.56 18.99 -81.99
CA ASP A 749 11.71 18.63 -82.82
C ASP A 749 12.08 19.75 -83.80
N ARG A 750 11.07 20.41 -84.40
CA ARG A 750 11.29 21.52 -85.32
C ARG A 750 11.81 22.76 -84.61
N ILE A 751 11.31 23.06 -83.42
CA ILE A 751 11.79 24.15 -82.57
C ILE A 751 13.26 23.91 -82.22
N LEU A 752 13.60 22.67 -81.84
CA LEU A 752 14.98 22.24 -81.57
C LEU A 752 15.87 22.34 -82.81
N ASP A 753 15.41 21.92 -83.98
CA ASP A 753 16.15 22.03 -85.24
C ASP A 753 16.37 23.50 -85.65
N ILE A 754 15.38 24.37 -85.42
CA ILE A 754 15.52 25.82 -85.64
C ILE A 754 16.53 26.41 -84.66
N LEU A 755 16.47 26.07 -83.37
CA LEU A 755 17.43 26.55 -82.37
C LEU A 755 18.86 26.09 -82.70
N LYS A 756 19.03 24.83 -83.11
CA LYS A 756 20.31 24.29 -83.60
C LYS A 756 20.81 25.02 -84.85
N ALA A 757 19.94 25.29 -85.81
CA ALA A 757 20.31 26.02 -87.03
C ALA A 757 20.65 27.50 -86.75
N VAL A 758 19.93 28.16 -85.85
CA VAL A 758 20.21 29.53 -85.40
C VAL A 758 21.55 29.57 -84.66
N ALA A 759 21.83 28.55 -83.83
CA ALA A 759 23.09 28.41 -83.11
C ALA A 759 24.31 28.30 -84.03
N GLU A 760 24.17 27.66 -85.18
CA GLU A 760 25.23 27.50 -86.19
C GLU A 760 25.51 28.79 -86.97
N ILE A 761 24.59 29.76 -86.97
CA ILE A 761 24.69 31.02 -87.74
C ILE A 761 25.37 32.14 -86.93
N GLY A 762 25.45 32.01 -85.60
CA GLY A 762 26.12 32.93 -84.68
C GLY A 762 25.15 33.76 -83.86
#